data_AF-A0A953F7H3-F1
#
_entry.id   AF-A0A953F7H3-F1
#
_cell.length_a   1.000
_cell.length_b   1.000
_cell.length_c   1.000
_cell.angle_alpha   90.00
_cell.angle_beta   90.00
_cell.angle_gamma   90.00
#
_symmetry.space_group_name_H-M   'P 1'
#
loop_
_entity.id
_entity.type
_entity.pdbx_description
1 polymer ?
#
loop_
_entity_poly.entity_id
_entity_poly.type
_entity_poly.pdbx_seq_one_letter_code
_entity_poly.pdbx_strand_id
1 'polypeptide(L)'
;MKYLFLSGLLVICFTASAQTVIRGEVRDVRGMAVPGANVFIKDSYDGASTDTAGYFAFNTHETGERILSVSSIGYQTLERALQLKGGNLTVNFTLEEEVSQLDAVVISAGAFTAGEERRRTILKPLDIATTAGATADIAGALNSLPGTQKVGESGRLFVRGGDSDEARTFVDGMLVLNPYSPAAPNTPTRGRFLPFMFKGTSFSTGGYSAEYGQALSSALVLNSKDKAEYNQTDLGLLSVGGDVAHTQVWKQSSFSGKIQYTNLRPYTKLINQRIDWREPVVSTEGTAAYRQQIGKGILKAFGTWNESSFSLWQHDIANPSLRTLMDLTNQYRYGNLAYRSDLNEKWSIRSGLSYTLLRNKVLLDGKPMEEVEAGTHTKIVAEHSLSSSIEWHHGAEIIQRDYHADRYNELAGRTERAAFRERITALFSEAELLSSSRIVAKLGGRLEHNALLGRTSVDPRISLAWKPGRRGQFGLAYGVFRQSAKNQYLRVNSKLLEEQATHLIINYQRVTDRRTFRVEAYHKQYQNLIKFDALTPDMLTNSGQGYARGAELFWRDAETFRNIDYWVSYSFLDTRRDYLSFPSAAVPSFASRHNFSFVYKHFITPLQTQVGFTYSFASGRPYYNPNLATEQFQSQSTPSYHDLSVNISYLPNPSTIVYLSCTNLLGRDNVFGYEYSSTPDASGAFAARPIRQPAKHFLFIGLFYTISKNKTVNQLPNL
;
A
#
# COMPACT_ATOMS: atom_id res chain seq x y z
N MET A 1 101.51 16.83 22.66
CA MET A 1 100.03 16.75 22.51
C MET A 1 99.69 16.34 21.08
N LYS A 2 99.62 15.03 20.78
CA LYS A 2 99.25 14.51 19.45
C LYS A 2 98.53 13.15 19.48
N TYR A 3 98.01 12.72 20.64
CA TYR A 3 97.37 11.41 20.82
C TYR A 3 96.07 11.47 21.64
N LEU A 4 95.22 12.49 21.44
CA LEU A 4 93.93 12.59 22.16
C LEU A 4 92.70 12.73 21.24
N PHE A 5 92.87 12.55 19.92
CA PHE A 5 91.76 12.66 18.96
C PHE A 5 91.38 11.33 18.28
N LEU A 6 92.04 10.22 18.65
CA LEU A 6 91.81 8.89 18.07
C LEU A 6 91.02 7.93 18.98
N SER A 7 90.54 8.41 20.14
CA SER A 7 89.69 7.65 21.07
C SER A 7 88.19 7.96 20.90
N GLY A 8 87.83 8.82 19.95
CA GLY A 8 86.45 9.09 19.58
C GLY A 8 86.03 8.33 18.33
N LEU A 9 85.90 6.98 18.37
CA LEU A 9 85.05 6.25 17.40
C LEU A 9 84.83 4.75 17.67
N LEU A 10 84.88 4.24 18.91
CA LEU A 10 84.71 2.79 19.12
C LEU A 10 83.86 2.37 20.32
N VAL A 11 82.89 3.20 20.74
CA VAL A 11 81.84 2.76 21.67
C VAL A 11 80.50 3.40 21.27
N ILE A 12 79.91 2.92 20.17
CA ILE A 12 78.46 2.96 19.98
C ILE A 12 78.04 1.51 19.80
N CYS A 13 77.67 0.88 20.91
CA CYS A 13 76.91 -0.35 20.89
C CYS A 13 75.63 -0.12 20.08
N PHE A 14 75.51 -0.84 18.97
CA PHE A 14 74.26 -1.01 18.25
C PHE A 14 73.25 -1.70 19.18
N THR A 15 72.32 -0.94 19.75
CA THR A 15 70.99 -1.49 20.04
C THR A 15 70.24 -1.54 18.71
N ALA A 16 70.34 -2.66 18.00
CA ALA A 16 69.45 -2.91 16.87
C ALA A 16 68.03 -3.08 17.43
N SER A 17 67.18 -2.06 17.29
CA SER A 17 65.73 -2.26 17.40
C SER A 17 65.32 -3.21 16.29
N ALA A 18 65.02 -4.46 16.63
CA ALA A 18 64.48 -5.41 15.68
C ALA A 18 63.11 -4.90 15.22
N GLN A 19 63.04 -4.39 13.98
CA GLN A 19 61.78 -4.08 13.33
C GLN A 19 60.93 -5.36 13.29
N THR A 20 59.66 -5.24 13.67
CA THR A 20 58.70 -6.33 13.48
C THR A 20 58.15 -6.20 12.06
N VAL A 21 58.23 -7.25 11.26
CA VAL A 21 57.62 -7.30 9.93
C VAL A 21 56.29 -8.04 10.04
N ILE A 22 55.20 -7.35 9.77
CA ILE A 22 53.87 -7.95 9.73
C ILE A 22 53.51 -8.18 8.28
N ARG A 23 53.14 -9.42 7.93
CA ARG A 23 52.70 -9.81 6.59
C ARG A 23 51.51 -10.76 6.64
N GLY A 24 50.80 -10.91 5.54
CA GLY A 24 49.72 -11.89 5.45
C GLY A 24 48.86 -11.66 4.24
N GLU A 25 47.70 -12.32 4.22
CA GLU A 25 46.67 -12.11 3.20
C GLU A 25 45.33 -11.71 3.81
N VAL A 26 44.59 -10.88 3.07
CA VAL A 26 43.21 -10.52 3.35
C VAL A 26 42.32 -11.12 2.27
N ARG A 27 41.43 -12.01 2.69
CA ARG A 27 40.41 -12.64 1.83
C ARG A 27 39.02 -12.31 2.33
N ASP A 28 38.01 -12.51 1.50
CA ASP A 28 36.62 -12.53 1.93
C ASP A 28 36.20 -13.93 2.40
N VAL A 29 34.99 -14.04 2.97
CA VAL A 29 34.39 -15.34 3.37
C VAL A 29 34.21 -16.34 2.22
N ARG A 30 34.33 -15.91 0.96
CA ARG A 30 34.26 -16.76 -0.25
C ARG A 30 35.65 -17.19 -0.73
N GLY A 31 36.72 -16.80 -0.03
CA GLY A 31 38.11 -17.08 -0.39
C GLY A 31 38.69 -16.17 -1.48
N MET A 32 37.95 -15.17 -1.94
CA MET A 32 38.44 -14.18 -2.91
C MET A 32 39.38 -13.18 -2.23
N ALA A 33 40.44 -12.77 -2.91
CA ALA A 33 41.34 -11.74 -2.41
C ALA A 33 40.61 -10.39 -2.29
N VAL A 34 40.89 -9.64 -1.22
CA VAL A 34 40.38 -8.26 -1.04
C VAL A 34 41.50 -7.28 -1.35
N PRO A 35 41.58 -6.74 -2.58
CA PRO A 35 42.62 -5.78 -2.96
C PRO A 35 42.34 -4.39 -2.39
N GLY A 36 43.40 -3.65 -2.02
CA GLY A 36 43.30 -2.29 -1.49
C GLY A 36 42.73 -2.18 -0.07
N ALA A 37 42.65 -3.28 0.68
CA ALA A 37 42.30 -3.25 2.10
C ALA A 37 43.43 -2.59 2.90
N ASN A 38 43.09 -1.65 3.78
CA ASN A 38 44.05 -0.98 4.65
C ASN A 38 44.25 -1.81 5.91
N VAL A 39 45.49 -2.28 6.12
CA VAL A 39 45.92 -3.03 7.30
C VAL A 39 46.86 -2.14 8.10
N PHE A 40 46.49 -1.74 9.31
CA PHE A 40 47.25 -0.78 10.10
C PHE A 40 47.14 -1.04 11.60
N ILE A 41 48.17 -0.62 12.35
CA ILE A 41 48.14 -0.68 13.81
C ILE A 41 47.32 0.50 14.33
N LYS A 42 46.31 0.22 15.15
CA LYS A 42 45.45 1.25 15.75
C LYS A 42 46.28 2.22 16.57
N ASP A 43 45.99 3.51 16.43
CA ASP A 43 46.74 4.63 17.04
C ASP A 43 48.21 4.77 16.59
N SER A 44 48.57 4.17 15.45
CA SER A 44 49.87 4.32 14.78
C SER A 44 49.71 4.66 13.28
N TYR A 45 50.78 5.17 12.68
CA TYR A 45 50.87 5.37 11.22
C TYR A 45 51.39 4.13 10.49
N ASP A 46 51.80 3.10 11.23
CA ASP A 46 52.37 1.88 10.67
C ASP A 46 51.27 0.99 10.07
N GLY A 47 51.34 0.76 8.75
CA GLY A 47 50.39 -0.07 8.02
C GLY A 47 50.76 -0.24 6.54
N ALA A 48 49.99 -1.05 5.83
CA ALA A 48 50.05 -1.21 4.38
C ALA A 48 48.67 -1.48 3.79
N SER A 49 48.50 -1.19 2.50
CA SER A 49 47.35 -1.64 1.74
C SER A 49 47.65 -2.99 1.07
N THR A 50 46.64 -3.83 0.90
CA THR A 50 46.79 -5.11 0.20
C THR A 50 46.96 -4.93 -1.32
N ASP A 51 47.74 -5.82 -1.93
CA ASP A 51 47.93 -5.88 -3.38
C ASP A 51 46.74 -6.54 -4.11
N THR A 52 46.86 -6.72 -5.43
CA THR A 52 45.82 -7.35 -6.27
C THR A 52 45.51 -8.80 -5.91
N ALA A 53 46.43 -9.50 -5.25
CA ALA A 53 46.26 -10.87 -4.78
C ALA A 53 45.86 -10.93 -3.29
N GLY A 54 45.66 -9.78 -2.64
CA GLY A 54 45.23 -9.65 -1.25
C GLY A 54 46.37 -9.71 -0.24
N TYR A 55 47.63 -9.72 -0.67
CA TYR A 55 48.77 -9.77 0.23
C TYR A 55 49.14 -8.38 0.75
N PHE A 56 49.57 -8.30 2.01
CA PHE A 56 50.13 -7.09 2.61
C PHE A 56 51.42 -7.41 3.36
N ALA A 57 52.29 -6.41 3.45
CA ALA A 57 53.46 -6.44 4.34
C ALA A 57 53.88 -5.03 4.73
N PHE A 58 54.22 -4.81 6.00
CA PHE A 58 54.82 -3.56 6.48
C PHE A 58 55.70 -3.80 7.71
N ASN A 59 56.61 -2.86 7.94
CA ASN A 59 57.49 -2.87 9.10
C ASN A 59 56.95 -1.93 10.16
N THR A 60 57.09 -2.30 11.42
CA THR A 60 56.71 -1.45 12.55
C THR A 60 57.80 -1.44 13.62
N HIS A 61 57.89 -0.30 14.30
CA HIS A 61 58.74 -0.12 15.49
C HIS A 61 57.96 -0.27 16.79
N GLU A 62 56.65 -0.49 16.72
CA GLU A 62 55.79 -0.71 17.87
C GLU A 62 56.10 -2.04 18.58
N THR A 63 56.01 -2.04 19.90
CA THR A 63 56.30 -3.22 20.75
C THR A 63 55.19 -3.43 21.77
N GLY A 64 54.99 -4.68 22.21
CA GLY A 64 53.96 -5.02 23.19
C GLY A 64 52.64 -5.43 22.56
N GLU A 65 51.55 -5.41 23.33
CA GLU A 65 50.22 -5.75 22.85
C GLU A 65 49.63 -4.59 22.05
N ARG A 66 49.30 -4.83 20.78
CA ARG A 66 48.76 -3.85 19.84
C ARG A 66 47.57 -4.42 19.09
N ILE A 67 46.66 -3.55 18.66
CA ILE A 67 45.50 -3.94 17.86
C ILE A 67 45.82 -3.67 16.40
N LEU A 68 45.81 -4.74 15.58
CA LEU A 68 45.89 -4.63 14.13
C LEU A 68 44.47 -4.54 13.58
N SER A 69 44.18 -3.47 12.84
CA SER A 69 42.88 -3.20 12.24
C SER A 69 42.98 -3.37 10.73
N VAL A 70 42.00 -4.03 10.15
CA VAL A 70 41.85 -4.18 8.70
C VAL A 70 40.52 -3.58 8.27
N SER A 71 40.56 -2.61 7.37
CA SER A 71 39.37 -1.98 6.80
C SER A 71 39.42 -1.94 5.28
N SER A 72 38.26 -2.14 4.65
CA SER A 72 38.11 -2.01 3.20
C SER A 72 36.71 -1.50 2.89
N ILE A 73 36.56 -0.74 1.81
CA ILE A 73 35.26 -0.19 1.42
C ILE A 73 34.30 -1.34 1.09
N GLY A 74 33.15 -1.38 1.78
CA GLY A 74 32.14 -2.43 1.61
C GLY A 74 32.37 -3.69 2.45
N TYR A 75 33.31 -3.66 3.40
CA TYR A 75 33.60 -4.76 4.33
C TYR A 75 33.62 -4.25 5.77
N GLN A 76 33.22 -5.10 6.71
CA GLN A 76 33.29 -4.78 8.13
C GLN A 76 34.75 -4.67 8.57
N THR A 77 35.07 -3.63 9.34
CA THR A 77 36.41 -3.47 9.94
C THR A 77 36.66 -4.60 10.94
N LEU A 78 37.77 -5.32 10.76
CA LEU A 78 38.17 -6.43 11.64
C LEU A 78 39.38 -6.01 12.47
N GLU A 79 39.25 -6.10 13.80
CA GLU A 79 40.32 -5.80 14.75
C GLU A 79 40.84 -7.10 15.40
N ARG A 80 42.17 -7.27 15.46
CA ARG A 80 42.82 -8.41 16.11
C ARG A 80 43.96 -7.93 17.01
N ALA A 81 43.94 -8.35 18.27
CA ALA A 81 45.06 -8.12 19.19
C ALA A 81 46.26 -9.01 18.79
N LEU A 82 47.45 -8.42 18.77
CA LEU A 82 48.71 -9.05 18.44
C LEU A 82 49.78 -8.64 19.45
N GLN A 83 50.64 -9.59 19.82
CA GLN A 83 51.82 -9.32 20.64
C GLN A 83 53.04 -9.11 19.74
N LEU A 84 53.56 -7.88 19.70
CA LEU A 84 54.74 -7.52 18.92
C LEU A 84 56.01 -7.75 19.78
N LYS A 85 56.72 -8.85 19.51
CA LYS A 85 57.95 -9.25 20.23
C LYS A 85 59.23 -9.12 19.38
N GLY A 86 59.17 -8.48 18.21
CA GLY A 86 60.24 -8.48 17.21
C GLY A 86 60.20 -9.69 16.27
N GLY A 87 60.66 -9.52 15.02
CA GLY A 87 60.72 -10.58 14.00
C GLY A 87 59.56 -10.59 13.01
N ASN A 88 59.38 -11.70 12.27
CA ASN A 88 58.36 -11.83 11.23
C ASN A 88 57.06 -12.44 11.77
N LEU A 89 55.96 -11.70 11.70
CA LEU A 89 54.61 -12.15 12.05
C LEU A 89 53.79 -12.34 10.79
N THR A 90 53.17 -13.51 10.63
CA THR A 90 52.24 -13.79 9.53
C THR A 90 50.83 -13.87 10.07
N VAL A 91 49.93 -13.00 9.60
CA VAL A 91 48.56 -12.87 10.10
C VAL A 91 47.60 -12.74 8.93
N ASN A 92 46.71 -13.72 8.78
CA ASN A 92 45.69 -13.69 7.73
C ASN A 92 44.36 -13.19 8.27
N PHE A 93 43.63 -12.46 7.45
CA PHE A 93 42.33 -11.89 7.77
C PHE A 93 41.27 -12.37 6.77
N THR A 94 40.10 -12.70 7.30
CA THR A 94 38.91 -12.98 6.50
C THR A 94 37.89 -11.89 6.81
N LEU A 95 37.61 -11.02 5.84
CA LEU A 95 36.66 -9.93 5.99
C LEU A 95 35.24 -10.37 5.58
N GLU A 96 34.26 -9.89 6.32
CA GLU A 96 32.84 -10.03 5.96
C GLU A 96 32.37 -8.79 5.22
N GLU A 97 31.57 -8.95 4.15
CA GLU A 97 30.95 -7.81 3.46
C GLU A 97 30.08 -7.01 4.45
N GLU A 98 30.23 -5.69 4.45
CA GLU A 98 29.34 -4.80 5.18
C GLU A 98 28.13 -4.50 4.31
N VAL A 99 26.97 -5.04 4.70
CA VAL A 99 25.73 -4.81 3.98
C VAL A 99 25.15 -3.45 4.40
N SER A 100 25.33 -2.43 3.57
CA SER A 100 24.58 -1.17 3.73
C SER A 100 23.10 -1.40 3.39
N GLN A 101 22.20 -1.07 4.31
CA GLN A 101 20.74 -1.16 4.08
C GLN A 101 20.26 -0.32 2.88
N LEU A 102 20.97 0.76 2.55
CA LEU A 102 20.65 1.61 1.41
C LEU A 102 20.95 0.96 0.05
N ASP A 103 21.88 -0.02 0.02
CA ASP A 103 22.31 -0.72 -1.20
C ASP A 103 21.77 -2.17 -1.28
N ALA A 104 21.29 -2.71 -0.16
CA ALA A 104 20.68 -4.04 -0.08
C ALA A 104 19.48 -4.18 -1.04
N VAL A 105 19.29 -5.40 -1.56
CA VAL A 105 18.06 -5.78 -2.27
C VAL A 105 16.89 -5.76 -1.28
N VAL A 106 15.73 -5.26 -1.70
CA VAL A 106 14.53 -5.18 -0.87
C VAL A 106 13.45 -6.10 -1.41
N ILE A 107 12.58 -6.61 -0.54
CA ILE A 107 11.47 -7.46 -0.96
C ILE A 107 10.44 -6.64 -1.73
N SER A 108 10.14 -7.08 -2.96
CA SER A 108 9.22 -6.39 -3.87
C SER A 108 8.09 -7.27 -4.43
N ALA A 109 8.11 -8.58 -4.16
CA ALA A 109 7.07 -9.52 -4.58
C ALA A 109 5.68 -9.00 -4.15
N GLY A 110 4.78 -8.78 -5.12
CA GLY A 110 3.46 -8.20 -4.87
C GLY A 110 3.41 -6.75 -4.38
N ALA A 111 4.53 -6.06 -4.12
CA ALA A 111 4.51 -4.72 -3.50
C ALA A 111 4.81 -3.57 -4.47
N PHE A 112 3.99 -2.52 -4.46
CA PHE A 112 4.17 -1.23 -5.13
C PHE A 112 4.29 -0.13 -4.07
N THR A 113 5.48 0.44 -3.91
CA THR A 113 5.71 1.48 -2.91
C THR A 113 5.60 2.88 -3.54
N ALA A 114 4.94 3.78 -2.82
CA ALA A 114 4.85 5.20 -3.07
C ALA A 114 5.51 5.97 -1.91
N GLY A 115 6.33 7.00 -2.15
CA GLY A 115 6.95 7.80 -1.09
C GLY A 115 8.22 8.56 -1.46
N GLU A 116 8.69 9.41 -0.54
CA GLU A 116 9.82 10.34 -0.73
C GLU A 116 11.22 9.69 -0.65
N GLU A 117 11.33 8.43 -0.20
CA GLU A 117 12.62 7.74 -0.12
C GLU A 117 13.19 7.38 -1.50
N ARG A 118 14.41 7.87 -1.76
CA ARG A 118 14.90 8.26 -3.09
C ARG A 118 15.33 7.14 -4.04
N ARG A 119 15.00 5.85 -3.84
CA ARG A 119 15.55 4.79 -4.73
C ARG A 119 14.58 3.82 -5.38
N ARG A 120 13.37 3.57 -4.85
CA ARG A 120 12.53 2.43 -5.32
C ARG A 120 11.02 2.66 -5.25
N THR A 121 10.60 3.91 -5.40
CA THR A 121 9.19 4.30 -5.39
C THR A 121 8.56 4.16 -6.78
N ILE A 122 7.51 3.35 -6.94
CA ILE A 122 6.80 3.15 -8.21
C ILE A 122 5.80 4.27 -8.52
N LEU A 123 5.17 4.88 -7.50
CA LEU A 123 4.25 6.02 -7.65
C LEU A 123 4.57 7.14 -6.64
N LYS A 124 4.47 8.41 -7.00
CA LYS A 124 4.55 9.52 -6.03
C LYS A 124 3.14 9.92 -5.57
N PRO A 125 2.97 10.58 -4.41
CA PRO A 125 1.68 11.21 -4.06
C PRO A 125 1.17 12.16 -5.15
N LEU A 126 2.10 12.90 -5.78
CA LEU A 126 1.81 13.73 -6.96
C LEU A 126 1.26 12.89 -8.13
N ASP A 127 1.74 11.65 -8.31
CA ASP A 127 1.25 10.78 -9.36
C ASP A 127 -0.21 10.41 -9.16
N ILE A 128 -0.61 10.14 -7.92
CA ILE A 128 -1.98 9.81 -7.55
C ILE A 128 -2.93 10.96 -7.90
N ALA A 129 -2.55 12.19 -7.53
CA ALA A 129 -3.38 13.36 -7.77
C ALA A 129 -3.49 13.77 -9.25
N THR A 130 -2.43 13.52 -10.03
CA THR A 130 -2.34 13.98 -11.42
C THR A 130 -2.66 12.89 -12.44
N THR A 131 -2.95 11.66 -12.01
CA THR A 131 -3.44 10.61 -12.91
C THR A 131 -4.83 10.95 -13.41
N ALA A 132 -4.99 11.08 -14.73
CA ALA A 132 -6.27 11.44 -15.32
C ALA A 132 -7.33 10.37 -14.98
N GLY A 133 -8.51 10.81 -14.58
CA GLY A 133 -9.62 9.94 -14.14
C GLY A 133 -9.55 9.47 -12.68
N ALA A 134 -8.46 9.70 -11.95
CA ALA A 134 -8.36 9.35 -10.53
C ALA A 134 -9.07 10.37 -9.63
N THR A 135 -9.22 11.63 -10.06
CA THR A 135 -9.86 12.72 -9.29
C THR A 135 -9.29 12.90 -7.87
N ALA A 136 -7.97 12.74 -7.74
CA ALA A 136 -7.24 12.75 -6.47
C ALA A 136 -7.64 11.66 -5.45
N ASP A 137 -8.23 10.55 -5.93
CA ASP A 137 -8.52 9.36 -5.14
C ASP A 137 -7.38 8.34 -5.21
N ILE A 138 -7.00 7.78 -4.05
CA ILE A 138 -5.91 6.79 -3.95
C ILE A 138 -6.29 5.51 -4.71
N ALA A 139 -7.49 4.96 -4.49
CA ALA A 139 -7.92 3.74 -5.18
C ALA A 139 -8.08 3.98 -6.69
N GLY A 140 -8.62 5.14 -7.08
CA GLY A 140 -8.75 5.58 -8.46
C GLY A 140 -7.44 5.60 -9.23
N ALA A 141 -6.35 6.08 -8.62
CA ALA A 141 -5.02 6.04 -9.24
C ALA A 141 -4.41 4.63 -9.24
N LEU A 142 -4.56 3.88 -8.14
CA LEU A 142 -4.05 2.51 -8.04
C LEU A 142 -4.73 1.56 -9.04
N ASN A 143 -5.97 1.85 -9.45
CA ASN A 143 -6.67 1.12 -10.52
C ASN A 143 -5.99 1.23 -11.91
N SER A 144 -4.92 2.02 -12.05
CA SER A 144 -4.06 2.05 -13.24
C SER A 144 -2.82 1.14 -13.14
N LEU A 145 -2.58 0.53 -11.98
CA LEU A 145 -1.48 -0.39 -11.73
C LEU A 145 -1.85 -1.84 -12.08
N PRO A 146 -0.87 -2.69 -12.43
CA PRO A 146 -1.16 -4.10 -12.65
C PRO A 146 -1.70 -4.79 -11.39
N GLY A 147 -2.43 -5.88 -11.59
CA GLY A 147 -3.09 -6.65 -10.54
C GLY A 147 -4.37 -6.02 -10.00
N THR A 148 -4.65 -4.77 -10.37
CA THR A 148 -5.92 -4.10 -10.06
C THR A 148 -6.92 -4.22 -11.19
N GLN A 149 -8.18 -4.03 -10.86
CA GLN A 149 -9.25 -3.99 -11.84
C GLN A 149 -10.16 -2.78 -11.62
N LYS A 150 -10.47 -2.09 -12.73
CA LYS A 150 -11.43 -0.99 -12.72
C LYS A 150 -12.86 -1.53 -12.73
N VAL A 151 -13.54 -1.38 -11.59
CA VAL A 151 -14.98 -1.67 -11.42
C VAL A 151 -15.72 -0.33 -11.38
N GLY A 152 -16.10 0.17 -12.55
CA GLY A 152 -16.51 1.56 -12.77
C GLY A 152 -17.82 1.97 -12.11
N GLU A 153 -18.65 1.01 -11.73
CA GLU A 153 -19.88 1.17 -10.95
C GLU A 153 -19.64 1.13 -9.43
N SER A 154 -18.42 0.77 -8.98
CA SER A 154 -18.05 0.70 -7.55
C SER A 154 -17.05 1.79 -7.15
N GLY A 155 -16.02 2.04 -7.98
CA GLY A 155 -14.95 3.00 -7.65
C GLY A 155 -13.94 2.53 -6.60
N ARG A 156 -14.10 1.32 -6.06
CA ARG A 156 -13.23 0.72 -5.04
C ARG A 156 -12.06 -0.05 -5.67
N LEU A 157 -11.17 -0.57 -4.82
CA LEU A 157 -9.98 -1.31 -5.22
C LEU A 157 -10.25 -2.82 -5.26
N PHE A 158 -10.28 -3.39 -6.46
CA PHE A 158 -10.39 -4.84 -6.68
C PHE A 158 -9.04 -5.38 -7.12
N VAL A 159 -8.57 -6.47 -6.49
CA VAL A 159 -7.19 -6.95 -6.69
C VAL A 159 -7.17 -8.45 -6.95
N ARG A 160 -6.61 -8.86 -8.09
CA ARG A 160 -6.38 -10.27 -8.46
C ARG A 160 -7.59 -11.19 -8.30
N GLY A 161 -8.76 -10.73 -8.75
CA GLY A 161 -10.02 -11.46 -8.61
C GLY A 161 -10.61 -11.45 -7.19
N GLY A 162 -10.04 -10.65 -6.29
CA GLY A 162 -10.56 -10.29 -4.98
C GLY A 162 -11.62 -9.20 -5.03
N ASP A 163 -12.65 -9.33 -4.18
CA ASP A 163 -13.63 -8.25 -3.94
C ASP A 163 -12.99 -7.06 -3.19
N SER A 164 -13.63 -5.89 -3.20
CA SER A 164 -13.09 -4.67 -2.60
C SER A 164 -12.81 -4.78 -1.10
N ASP A 165 -13.60 -5.59 -0.40
CA ASP A 165 -13.44 -5.78 1.06
C ASP A 165 -12.25 -6.70 1.40
N GLU A 166 -11.69 -7.40 0.40
CA GLU A 166 -10.49 -8.23 0.56
C GLU A 166 -9.19 -7.40 0.45
N ALA A 167 -9.29 -6.15 -0.03
CA ALA A 167 -8.21 -5.18 -0.08
C ALA A 167 -8.31 -4.24 1.14
N ARG A 168 -7.52 -4.50 2.19
CA ARG A 168 -7.56 -3.70 3.42
C ARG A 168 -6.66 -2.49 3.35
N THR A 169 -7.11 -1.41 4.00
CA THR A 169 -6.34 -0.18 4.16
C THR A 169 -5.84 -0.05 5.59
N PHE A 170 -4.60 0.40 5.74
CA PHE A 170 -3.94 0.67 7.02
C PHE A 170 -3.42 2.10 7.01
N VAL A 171 -3.55 2.82 8.12
CA VAL A 171 -2.91 4.14 8.33
C VAL A 171 -1.94 4.00 9.50
N ASP A 172 -0.66 4.30 9.27
CA ASP A 172 0.42 4.15 10.26
C ASP A 172 0.43 2.76 10.93
N GLY A 173 0.18 1.71 10.14
CA GLY A 173 0.10 0.32 10.60
C GLY A 173 -1.24 -0.10 11.22
N MET A 174 -2.18 0.84 11.41
CA MET A 174 -3.49 0.57 12.01
C MET A 174 -4.56 0.30 10.95
N LEU A 175 -5.30 -0.81 11.10
CA LEU A 175 -6.43 -1.18 10.25
C LEU A 175 -7.51 -0.09 10.21
N VAL A 176 -7.97 0.23 9.00
CA VAL A 176 -9.17 1.03 8.76
C VAL A 176 -10.32 0.10 8.37
N LEU A 177 -11.39 0.08 9.16
CA LEU A 177 -12.53 -0.81 8.90
C LEU A 177 -13.31 -0.43 7.63
N ASN A 178 -13.56 0.87 7.44
CA ASN A 178 -14.37 1.39 6.33
C ASN A 178 -13.61 2.50 5.58
N PRO A 179 -12.72 2.17 4.62
CA PRO A 179 -11.90 3.16 3.93
C PRO A 179 -12.61 3.93 2.82
N TYR A 180 -13.85 3.57 2.47
CA TYR A 180 -14.64 4.16 1.38
C TYR A 180 -15.91 4.84 1.89
N SER A 181 -16.35 5.88 1.17
CA SER A 181 -17.65 6.52 1.38
C SER A 181 -18.81 5.60 0.94
N PRO A 182 -20.03 5.77 1.48
CA PRO A 182 -21.20 5.09 0.92
C PRO A 182 -21.43 5.54 -0.53
N ALA A 183 -22.05 4.68 -1.31
CA ALA A 183 -22.45 4.98 -2.68
C ALA A 183 -23.90 4.58 -2.91
N ALA A 184 -24.60 5.36 -3.73
CA ALA A 184 -25.85 4.92 -4.33
C ALA A 184 -25.58 3.72 -5.26
N PRO A 185 -26.60 2.87 -5.53
CA PRO A 185 -26.46 1.82 -6.52
C PRO A 185 -25.93 2.36 -7.85
N ASN A 186 -25.04 1.59 -8.47
CA ASN A 186 -24.45 1.89 -9.77
C ASN A 186 -23.67 3.23 -9.84
N THR A 187 -23.27 3.77 -8.67
CA THR A 187 -22.49 5.00 -8.55
C THR A 187 -21.13 4.69 -7.94
N PRO A 188 -20.00 5.09 -8.57
CA PRO A 188 -18.70 4.90 -7.97
C PRO A 188 -18.53 5.74 -6.71
N THR A 189 -17.91 5.16 -5.69
CA THR A 189 -17.48 5.87 -4.47
C THR A 189 -16.02 6.30 -4.54
N ARG A 190 -15.58 7.08 -3.55
CA ARG A 190 -14.19 7.49 -3.33
C ARG A 190 -13.69 6.98 -1.99
N GLY A 191 -12.37 6.87 -1.87
CA GLY A 191 -11.68 6.67 -0.62
C GLY A 191 -11.79 7.90 0.28
N ARG A 192 -11.75 7.66 1.60
CA ARG A 192 -11.87 8.73 2.63
C ARG A 192 -10.55 9.45 2.93
N PHE A 193 -9.45 8.97 2.37
CA PHE A 193 -8.10 9.44 2.69
C PHE A 193 -7.46 10.16 1.50
N LEU A 194 -7.01 11.39 1.74
CA LEU A 194 -6.40 12.23 0.72
C LEU A 194 -4.90 11.89 0.54
N PRO A 195 -4.41 11.75 -0.70
CA PRO A 195 -3.02 11.37 -0.97
C PRO A 195 -1.98 12.26 -0.27
N PHE A 196 -2.24 13.58 -0.22
CA PHE A 196 -1.30 14.57 0.32
C PHE A 196 -1.15 14.56 1.85
N MET A 197 -1.95 13.76 2.57
CA MET A 197 -1.78 13.56 4.01
C MET A 197 -0.69 12.54 4.34
N PHE A 198 -0.21 11.81 3.33
CA PHE A 198 0.72 10.71 3.47
C PHE A 198 2.06 11.02 2.79
N LYS A 199 3.16 10.66 3.45
CA LYS A 199 4.51 10.74 2.88
C LYS A 199 4.86 9.51 2.03
N GLY A 200 4.05 8.47 2.13
CA GLY A 200 4.16 7.27 1.33
C GLY A 200 2.96 6.33 1.45
N THR A 201 2.75 5.54 0.41
CA THR A 201 1.71 4.52 0.28
C THR A 201 2.34 3.23 -0.21
N SER A 202 2.34 2.16 0.58
CA SER A 202 2.73 0.83 0.11
C SER A 202 1.48 0.04 -0.28
N PHE A 203 1.31 -0.24 -1.56
CA PHE A 203 0.22 -1.03 -2.09
C PHE A 203 0.73 -2.44 -2.43
N SER A 204 0.28 -3.45 -1.70
CA SER A 204 0.64 -4.85 -1.95
C SER A 204 -0.53 -5.63 -2.54
N THR A 205 -0.36 -6.16 -3.75
CA THR A 205 -1.29 -7.06 -4.43
C THR A 205 -1.21 -8.52 -3.95
N GLY A 206 -0.50 -8.77 -2.84
CA GLY A 206 -0.30 -10.08 -2.22
C GLY A 206 1.12 -10.24 -1.67
N GLY A 207 1.35 -11.28 -0.86
CA GLY A 207 2.68 -11.54 -0.29
C GLY A 207 3.15 -10.51 0.76
N TYR A 208 2.22 -9.79 1.40
CA TYR A 208 2.54 -8.76 2.39
C TYR A 208 2.93 -9.32 3.77
N SER A 209 3.65 -8.48 4.54
CA SER A 209 4.14 -8.76 5.89
C SER A 209 3.05 -9.26 6.85
N ALA A 210 3.42 -10.20 7.73
CA ALA A 210 2.65 -10.74 8.84
C ALA A 210 2.13 -9.69 9.83
N GLU A 211 2.72 -8.49 9.82
CA GLU A 211 2.19 -7.31 10.53
C GLU A 211 0.76 -6.95 10.09
N TYR A 212 0.41 -7.23 8.82
CA TYR A 212 -0.89 -6.90 8.24
C TYR A 212 -1.77 -8.17 8.15
N GLY A 213 -2.69 -8.31 9.11
CA GLY A 213 -3.75 -9.32 9.14
C GLY A 213 -5.08 -8.83 8.55
N GLN A 214 -6.11 -9.68 8.60
CA GLN A 214 -7.49 -9.34 8.24
C GLN A 214 -7.72 -8.89 6.78
N ALA A 215 -6.78 -9.24 5.89
CA ALA A 215 -6.80 -8.94 4.48
C ALA A 215 -6.60 -10.24 3.69
N LEU A 216 -7.42 -10.48 2.68
CA LEU A 216 -7.33 -11.66 1.83
C LEU A 216 -6.59 -11.42 0.51
N SER A 217 -6.73 -10.25 -0.09
CA SER A 217 -6.24 -9.96 -1.44
C SER A 217 -5.12 -8.94 -1.47
N SER A 218 -5.20 -7.92 -0.62
CA SER A 218 -4.29 -6.79 -0.71
C SER A 218 -4.17 -6.04 0.60
N ALA A 219 -3.00 -5.44 0.82
CA ALA A 219 -2.76 -4.47 1.89
C ALA A 219 -2.34 -3.13 1.29
N LEU A 220 -3.13 -2.08 1.55
CA LEU A 220 -2.85 -0.69 1.22
C LEU A 220 -2.40 0.04 2.49
N VAL A 221 -1.09 0.25 2.64
CA VAL A 221 -0.49 0.86 3.83
C VAL A 221 -0.19 2.32 3.54
N LEU A 222 -0.80 3.22 4.31
CA LEU A 222 -0.65 4.67 4.20
C LEU A 222 0.17 5.18 5.38
N ASN A 223 1.32 5.80 5.12
CA ASN A 223 2.18 6.37 6.16
C ASN A 223 1.98 7.88 6.23
N SER A 224 1.46 8.37 7.35
CA SER A 224 1.14 9.79 7.51
C SER A 224 2.41 10.65 7.53
N LYS A 225 2.29 11.89 7.03
CA LYS A 225 3.40 12.85 7.02
C LYS A 225 3.96 13.10 8.42
N ASP A 226 5.28 13.28 8.48
CA ASP A 226 5.97 13.73 9.70
C ASP A 226 5.71 15.23 9.96
N LYS A 227 6.47 15.86 10.85
CA LYS A 227 6.33 17.29 11.18
C LYS A 227 6.43 18.14 9.90
N ALA A 228 5.45 19.02 9.69
CA ALA A 228 5.48 19.96 8.59
C ALA A 228 6.60 21.02 8.77
N GLU A 229 7.11 21.54 7.66
CA GLU A 229 8.22 22.50 7.66
C GLU A 229 7.77 23.96 7.60
N TYR A 230 6.62 24.22 6.96
CA TYR A 230 6.16 25.58 6.69
C TYR A 230 4.71 25.80 7.13
N ASN A 231 4.42 27.03 7.56
CA ASN A 231 3.05 27.49 7.70
C ASN A 231 2.44 27.67 6.30
N GLN A 232 1.22 27.19 6.14
CA GLN A 232 0.53 27.19 4.85
C GLN A 232 -0.97 27.22 5.06
N THR A 233 -1.66 28.05 4.27
CA THR A 233 -3.12 27.98 4.13
C THR A 233 -3.44 27.67 2.68
N ASP A 234 -4.28 26.67 2.46
CA ASP A 234 -4.73 26.24 1.16
C ASP A 234 -6.22 26.49 1.01
N LEU A 235 -6.61 27.07 -0.12
CA LEU A 235 -7.99 27.33 -0.50
C LEU A 235 -8.29 26.58 -1.78
N GLY A 236 -9.40 25.85 -1.81
CA GLY A 236 -9.91 25.13 -2.98
C GLY A 236 -11.31 25.62 -3.31
N LEU A 237 -11.49 26.18 -4.50
CA LEU A 237 -12.80 26.46 -5.09
C LEU A 237 -13.09 25.42 -6.16
N LEU A 238 -14.10 24.58 -5.95
CA LEU A 238 -14.37 23.42 -6.78
C LEU A 238 -15.73 23.58 -7.48
N SER A 239 -15.87 23.04 -8.69
CA SER A 239 -17.15 23.03 -9.42
C SER A 239 -18.27 22.28 -8.68
N VAL A 240 -17.90 21.49 -7.67
CA VAL A 240 -18.79 20.68 -6.83
C VAL A 240 -18.67 21.03 -5.35
N GLY A 241 -18.09 22.17 -4.98
CA GLY A 241 -17.95 22.57 -3.58
C GLY A 241 -16.70 23.40 -3.30
N GLY A 242 -16.09 23.19 -2.14
CA GLY A 242 -14.90 23.94 -1.76
C GLY A 242 -14.22 23.37 -0.52
N ASP A 243 -12.96 23.73 -0.34
CA ASP A 243 -12.19 23.32 0.81
C ASP A 243 -11.22 24.39 1.31
N VAL A 244 -10.93 24.34 2.60
CA VAL A 244 -9.91 25.15 3.25
C VAL A 244 -9.05 24.24 4.11
N ALA A 245 -7.74 24.41 4.01
CA ALA A 245 -6.79 23.75 4.89
C ALA A 245 -5.80 24.76 5.48
N HIS A 246 -5.35 24.49 6.70
CA HIS A 246 -4.32 25.28 7.36
C HIS A 246 -3.33 24.36 8.06
N THR A 247 -2.04 24.62 7.86
CA THR A 247 -0.94 24.01 8.58
C THR A 247 -0.20 25.06 9.38
N GLN A 248 -0.14 24.85 10.69
CA GLN A 248 0.63 25.63 11.64
C GLN A 248 1.82 24.81 12.13
N VAL A 249 3.00 25.40 12.09
CA VAL A 249 4.27 24.78 12.51
C VAL A 249 4.81 25.54 13.72
N TRP A 250 5.28 24.78 14.69
CA TRP A 250 6.05 25.22 15.85
C TRP A 250 7.40 24.51 15.87
N LYS A 251 8.27 24.85 16.84
CA LYS A 251 9.64 24.32 16.92
C LYS A 251 9.68 22.79 16.87
N GLN A 252 8.86 22.12 17.68
CA GLN A 252 8.84 20.65 17.81
C GLN A 252 7.53 20.00 17.36
N SER A 253 6.58 20.78 16.86
CA SER A 253 5.27 20.26 16.48
C SER A 253 4.67 20.95 15.28
N SER A 254 3.66 20.31 14.70
CA SER A 254 2.85 20.89 13.64
C SER A 254 1.42 20.39 13.74
N PHE A 255 0.47 21.25 13.41
CA PHE A 255 -0.93 20.90 13.28
C PHE A 255 -1.40 21.23 11.86
N SER A 256 -2.06 20.29 11.20
CA SER A 256 -2.72 20.50 9.90
C SER A 256 -4.20 20.18 10.05
N GLY A 257 -5.08 21.07 9.61
CA GLY A 257 -6.51 20.84 9.53
C GLY A 257 -7.05 21.13 8.14
N LYS A 258 -8.03 20.37 7.67
CA LYS A 258 -8.76 20.60 6.42
C LYS A 258 -10.27 20.40 6.65
N ILE A 259 -11.08 21.29 6.09
CA ILE A 259 -12.53 21.14 5.97
C ILE A 259 -12.91 21.25 4.50
N GLN A 260 -13.76 20.35 4.04
CA GLN A 260 -14.25 20.28 2.68
C GLN A 260 -15.77 20.10 2.68
N TYR A 261 -16.44 20.81 1.79
CA TYR A 261 -17.87 20.66 1.51
C TYR A 261 -18.05 20.27 0.04
N THR A 262 -18.85 19.25 -0.22
CA THR A 262 -19.19 18.76 -1.57
C THR A 262 -20.70 18.79 -1.76
N ASN A 263 -21.16 19.32 -2.89
CA ASN A 263 -22.56 19.34 -3.28
C ASN A 263 -22.69 19.08 -4.78
N LEU A 264 -23.26 17.93 -5.15
CA LEU A 264 -23.43 17.53 -6.55
C LEU A 264 -24.70 18.10 -7.22
N ARG A 265 -25.55 18.84 -6.50
CA ARG A 265 -26.79 19.41 -7.09
C ARG A 265 -26.53 20.32 -8.30
N PRO A 266 -25.55 21.24 -8.31
CA PRO A 266 -25.28 22.06 -9.50
C PRO A 266 -24.83 21.21 -10.69
N TYR A 267 -24.00 20.21 -10.42
CA TYR A 267 -23.47 19.30 -11.44
C TYR A 267 -24.56 18.43 -12.09
N THR A 268 -25.43 17.84 -11.27
CA THR A 268 -26.55 16.99 -11.76
C THR A 268 -27.63 17.77 -12.52
N LYS A 269 -27.74 19.09 -12.29
CA LYS A 269 -28.58 19.98 -13.12
C LYS A 269 -27.94 20.32 -14.47
N LEU A 270 -26.62 20.36 -14.54
CA LEU A 270 -25.87 20.68 -15.76
C LEU A 270 -25.69 19.46 -16.67
N ILE A 271 -25.46 18.29 -16.08
CA ILE A 271 -25.19 17.04 -16.80
C ILE A 271 -26.32 16.06 -16.53
N ASN A 272 -26.99 15.60 -17.60
CA ASN A 272 -28.05 14.61 -17.52
C ASN A 272 -27.58 13.34 -16.78
N GLN A 273 -28.36 12.94 -15.78
CA GLN A 273 -28.11 11.74 -14.98
C GLN A 273 -29.08 10.62 -15.39
N ARG A 274 -28.60 9.38 -15.30
CA ARG A 274 -29.42 8.16 -15.43
C ARG A 274 -30.14 7.79 -14.13
N ILE A 275 -29.68 8.33 -13.01
CA ILE A 275 -30.27 8.12 -11.69
C ILE A 275 -31.31 9.21 -11.45
N ASP A 276 -32.50 8.81 -11.01
CA ASP A 276 -33.56 9.74 -10.59
C ASP A 276 -33.26 10.23 -9.17
N TRP A 277 -32.43 11.28 -9.09
CA TRP A 277 -32.06 11.91 -7.84
C TRP A 277 -33.21 12.75 -7.28
N ARG A 278 -33.64 12.45 -6.05
CA ARG A 278 -34.41 13.39 -5.24
C ARG A 278 -33.48 14.39 -4.57
N GLU A 279 -32.40 13.89 -3.97
CA GLU A 279 -31.29 14.68 -3.44
C GLU A 279 -29.96 14.05 -3.84
N PRO A 280 -29.22 14.64 -4.80
CA PRO A 280 -27.85 14.24 -5.12
C PRO A 280 -26.93 14.29 -3.89
N VAL A 281 -25.80 13.60 -3.98
CA VAL A 281 -24.83 13.50 -2.88
C VAL A 281 -24.40 14.89 -2.37
N VAL A 282 -24.53 15.08 -1.06
CA VAL A 282 -23.96 16.19 -0.31
C VAL A 282 -23.06 15.59 0.78
N SER A 283 -21.85 16.14 0.96
CA SER A 283 -20.96 15.73 2.04
C SER A 283 -20.23 16.90 2.68
N THR A 284 -19.95 16.75 3.97
CA THR A 284 -19.02 17.59 4.73
C THR A 284 -17.95 16.69 5.32
N GLU A 285 -16.69 17.06 5.10
CA GLU A 285 -15.52 16.26 5.45
C GLU A 285 -14.54 17.12 6.23
N GLY A 286 -14.01 16.57 7.32
CA GLY A 286 -12.97 17.18 8.14
C GLY A 286 -11.81 16.22 8.30
N THR A 287 -10.58 16.73 8.21
CA THR A 287 -9.37 15.96 8.52
C THR A 287 -8.44 16.81 9.38
N ALA A 288 -7.85 16.21 10.40
CA ALA A 288 -6.87 16.87 11.27
C ALA A 288 -5.67 15.95 11.51
N ALA A 289 -4.49 16.55 11.62
CA ALA A 289 -3.25 15.84 11.91
C ALA A 289 -2.34 16.69 12.81
N TYR A 290 -2.02 16.18 13.99
CA TYR A 290 -1.04 16.75 14.91
C TYR A 290 0.20 15.87 14.94
N ARG A 291 1.39 16.48 14.85
CA ARG A 291 2.68 15.78 14.98
C ARG A 291 3.53 16.49 16.02
N GLN A 292 4.18 15.72 16.89
CA GLN A 292 5.05 16.20 17.95
C GLN A 292 6.33 15.35 17.97
N GLN A 293 7.48 16.00 17.84
CA GLN A 293 8.78 15.39 18.08
C GLN A 293 9.00 15.26 19.59
N ILE A 294 9.41 14.08 20.05
CA ILE A 294 9.69 13.77 21.47
C ILE A 294 11.04 13.07 21.53
N GLY A 295 12.11 13.84 21.77
CA GLY A 295 13.48 13.31 21.71
C GLY A 295 13.80 12.73 20.34
N LYS A 296 14.21 11.45 20.31
CA LYS A 296 14.45 10.68 19.06
C LYS A 296 13.15 10.14 18.43
N GLY A 297 12.02 10.23 19.12
CA GLY A 297 10.73 9.71 18.65
C GLY A 297 9.80 10.78 18.10
N ILE A 298 8.71 10.32 17.50
CA ILE A 298 7.63 11.15 16.98
C ILE A 298 6.27 10.57 17.41
N LEU A 299 5.42 11.43 17.97
CA LEU A 299 4.01 11.15 18.20
C LEU A 299 3.19 11.81 17.10
N LYS A 300 2.28 11.05 16.51
CA LYS A 300 1.33 11.50 15.49
C LYS A 300 -0.08 11.20 15.95
N ALA A 301 -0.96 12.16 15.81
CA ALA A 301 -2.40 12.00 15.95
C ALA A 301 -3.04 12.42 14.63
N PHE A 302 -3.79 11.52 14.01
CA PHE A 302 -4.50 11.74 12.76
C PHE A 302 -5.98 11.42 12.96
N GLY A 303 -6.87 12.19 12.36
CA GLY A 303 -8.29 11.90 12.41
C GLY A 303 -9.05 12.47 11.22
N THR A 304 -10.15 11.81 10.88
CA THR A 304 -11.09 12.26 9.87
C THR A 304 -12.52 12.03 10.31
N TRP A 305 -13.40 12.94 9.94
CA TRP A 305 -14.84 12.84 10.10
C TRP A 305 -15.50 13.17 8.76
N ASN A 306 -16.56 12.44 8.44
CA ASN A 306 -17.36 12.63 7.24
C ASN A 306 -18.83 12.47 7.58
N GLU A 307 -19.64 13.41 7.11
CA GLU A 307 -21.09 13.29 7.06
C GLU A 307 -21.53 13.41 5.61
N SER A 308 -22.31 12.45 5.13
CA SER A 308 -22.81 12.45 3.76
C SER A 308 -24.24 11.96 3.69
N SER A 309 -24.99 12.45 2.72
CA SER A 309 -26.34 12.00 2.46
C SER A 309 -26.70 12.04 0.98
N PHE A 310 -27.66 11.20 0.60
CA PHE A 310 -28.32 11.23 -0.70
C PHE A 310 -29.73 10.63 -0.61
N SER A 311 -30.57 10.96 -1.59
CA SER A 311 -31.92 10.45 -1.77
C SER A 311 -32.22 10.22 -3.24
N LEU A 312 -32.79 9.07 -3.60
CA LEU A 312 -33.13 8.73 -4.98
C LEU A 312 -34.37 7.86 -5.09
N TRP A 313 -34.99 7.88 -6.27
CA TRP A 313 -36.04 6.95 -6.66
C TRP A 313 -35.45 5.77 -7.44
N GLN A 314 -35.72 4.56 -6.97
CA GLN A 314 -35.41 3.33 -7.69
C GLN A 314 -36.64 2.85 -8.43
N HIS A 315 -36.55 2.78 -9.75
CA HIS A 315 -37.64 2.28 -10.58
C HIS A 315 -37.59 0.75 -10.67
N ASP A 316 -38.74 0.11 -10.55
CA ASP A 316 -38.87 -1.32 -10.83
C ASP A 316 -38.54 -1.62 -12.30
N ILE A 317 -37.95 -2.79 -12.54
CA ILE A 317 -37.47 -3.16 -13.87
C ILE A 317 -38.62 -3.65 -14.76
N ALA A 318 -39.59 -4.38 -14.20
CA ALA A 318 -40.73 -4.89 -14.96
C ALA A 318 -41.81 -3.82 -15.17
N ASN A 319 -42.01 -2.94 -14.19
CA ASN A 319 -42.94 -1.82 -14.26
C ASN A 319 -42.28 -0.51 -13.82
N PRO A 320 -41.67 0.25 -14.74
CA PRO A 320 -40.97 1.50 -14.43
C PRO A 320 -41.82 2.60 -13.79
N SER A 321 -43.16 2.48 -13.81
CA SER A 321 -44.05 3.40 -13.10
C SER A 321 -44.02 3.19 -11.58
N LEU A 322 -43.65 1.99 -11.12
CA LEU A 322 -43.43 1.69 -9.71
C LEU A 322 -42.03 2.18 -9.33
N ARG A 323 -41.97 2.94 -8.23
CA ARG A 323 -40.71 3.47 -7.70
C ARG A 323 -40.66 3.34 -6.19
N THR A 324 -39.46 3.05 -5.69
CA THR A 324 -39.16 2.95 -4.27
C THR A 324 -38.21 4.07 -3.88
N LEU A 325 -38.50 4.74 -2.76
CA LEU A 325 -37.60 5.75 -2.21
C LEU A 325 -36.44 5.08 -1.48
N MET A 326 -35.21 5.53 -1.76
CA MET A 326 -34.02 5.20 -0.99
C MET A 326 -33.38 6.48 -0.47
N ASP A 327 -33.39 6.65 0.86
CA ASP A 327 -32.65 7.70 1.56
C ASP A 327 -31.48 7.08 2.34
N LEU A 328 -30.31 7.70 2.28
CA LEU A 328 -29.16 7.29 3.07
C LEU A 328 -28.51 8.50 3.72
N THR A 329 -28.29 8.42 5.04
CA THR A 329 -27.42 9.33 5.78
C THR A 329 -26.30 8.52 6.42
N ASN A 330 -25.06 8.91 6.16
CA ASN A 330 -23.86 8.29 6.69
C ASN A 330 -23.11 9.27 7.58
N GLN A 331 -22.68 8.77 8.74
CA GLN A 331 -21.75 9.45 9.62
C GLN A 331 -20.55 8.51 9.82
N TYR A 332 -19.35 9.03 9.59
CA TYR A 332 -18.11 8.30 9.75
C TYR A 332 -17.12 9.11 10.57
N ARG A 333 -16.45 8.44 11.51
CA ARG A 333 -15.38 9.01 12.33
C ARG A 333 -14.24 8.00 12.40
N TYR A 334 -13.03 8.48 12.19
CA TYR A 334 -11.80 7.70 12.34
C TYR A 334 -10.75 8.54 13.05
N GLY A 335 -10.09 7.94 14.03
CA GLY A 335 -8.96 8.53 14.74
C GLY A 335 -7.85 7.52 14.89
N ASN A 336 -6.60 7.98 14.80
CA ASN A 336 -5.41 7.18 14.96
C ASN A 336 -4.35 7.97 15.75
N LEU A 337 -3.74 7.30 16.72
CA LEU A 337 -2.53 7.72 17.39
C LEU A 337 -1.42 6.75 17.00
N ALA A 338 -0.26 7.27 16.62
CA ALA A 338 0.92 6.49 16.27
C ALA A 338 2.15 7.10 16.94
N TYR A 339 2.95 6.27 17.60
CA TYR A 339 4.21 6.67 18.21
C TYR A 339 5.33 5.77 17.69
N ARG A 340 6.46 6.37 17.34
CA ARG A 340 7.68 5.66 16.97
C ARG A 340 8.86 6.28 17.70
N SER A 341 9.76 5.46 18.24
CA SER A 341 11.02 5.94 18.80
C SER A 341 12.10 4.87 18.72
N ASP A 342 13.33 5.30 18.47
CA ASP A 342 14.51 4.47 18.68
C ASP A 342 14.87 4.53 20.18
N LEU A 343 14.90 3.36 20.82
CA LEU A 343 15.25 3.24 22.25
C LEU A 343 16.77 3.26 22.43
N ASN A 344 17.49 2.62 21.51
CA ASN A 344 18.95 2.62 21.40
C ASN A 344 19.36 2.26 19.96
N GLU A 345 20.64 1.97 19.72
CA GLU A 345 21.16 1.63 18.37
C GLU A 345 20.62 0.31 17.81
N LYS A 346 20.09 -0.59 18.66
CA LYS A 346 19.59 -1.91 18.26
C LYS A 346 18.08 -2.04 18.34
N TRP A 347 17.41 -1.20 19.13
CA TRP A 347 15.98 -1.34 19.43
C TRP A 347 15.19 -0.12 18.99
N SER A 348 14.15 -0.37 18.20
CA SER A 348 13.11 0.57 17.82
C SER A 348 11.76 0.06 18.36
N ILE A 349 10.86 0.97 18.72
CA ILE A 349 9.48 0.64 19.07
C ILE A 349 8.51 1.47 18.25
N ARG A 350 7.43 0.81 17.79
CA ARG A 350 6.24 1.43 17.23
C ARG A 350 5.03 1.04 18.07
N SER A 351 4.16 1.99 18.37
CA SER A 351 2.87 1.72 18.97
C SER A 351 1.78 2.51 18.27
N GLY A 352 0.59 1.94 18.22
CA GLY A 352 -0.55 2.56 17.57
C GLY A 352 -1.86 2.22 18.27
N LEU A 353 -2.77 3.18 18.23
CA LEU A 353 -4.17 3.03 18.64
C LEU A 353 -5.03 3.64 17.54
N SER A 354 -6.11 2.99 17.18
CA SER A 354 -7.11 3.56 16.28
C SER A 354 -8.52 3.26 16.74
N TYR A 355 -9.44 4.13 16.35
CA TYR A 355 -10.87 4.01 16.59
C TYR A 355 -11.62 4.35 15.30
N THR A 356 -12.59 3.52 14.95
CA THR A 356 -13.54 3.76 13.85
C THR A 356 -14.96 3.73 14.38
N LEU A 357 -15.80 4.66 13.92
CA LEU A 357 -17.24 4.62 14.11
C LEU A 357 -17.92 4.93 12.76
N LEU A 358 -18.79 4.02 12.34
CA LEU A 358 -19.66 4.16 11.18
C LEU A 358 -21.11 4.09 11.66
N ARG A 359 -21.95 4.99 11.19
CA ARG A 359 -23.40 4.96 11.36
C ARG A 359 -24.07 5.21 10.02
N ASN A 360 -24.84 4.24 9.54
CA ASN A 360 -25.68 4.33 8.35
C ASN A 360 -27.14 4.35 8.78
N LYS A 361 -27.88 5.39 8.42
CA LYS A 361 -29.34 5.43 8.50
C LYS A 361 -29.87 5.32 7.09
N VAL A 362 -30.61 4.26 6.82
CA VAL A 362 -31.20 3.98 5.52
C VAL A 362 -32.72 3.97 5.68
N LEU A 363 -33.42 4.66 4.80
CA LEU A 363 -34.87 4.53 4.63
C LEU A 363 -35.10 3.89 3.27
N LEU A 364 -35.62 2.66 3.26
CA LEU A 364 -35.96 1.95 2.03
C LEU A 364 -37.47 1.75 2.00
N ASP A 365 -38.15 2.43 1.09
CA ASP A 365 -39.62 2.36 0.96
C ASP A 365 -40.38 2.69 2.27
N GLY A 366 -39.91 3.71 3.00
CA GLY A 366 -40.47 4.07 4.30
C GLY A 366 -40.06 3.14 5.45
N LYS A 367 -39.27 2.10 5.19
CA LYS A 367 -38.80 1.14 6.21
C LYS A 367 -37.43 1.57 6.73
N PRO A 368 -37.31 1.98 8.00
CA PRO A 368 -36.03 2.42 8.55
C PRO A 368 -35.13 1.21 8.82
N MET A 369 -33.86 1.39 8.51
CA MET A 369 -32.76 0.52 8.89
C MET A 369 -31.61 1.37 9.42
N GLU A 370 -31.05 0.98 10.55
CA GLU A 370 -29.86 1.60 11.11
C GLU A 370 -28.75 0.56 11.24
N GLU A 371 -27.57 0.87 10.74
CA GLU A 371 -26.37 0.05 10.89
C GLU A 371 -25.28 0.86 11.58
N VAL A 372 -24.69 0.26 12.60
CA VAL A 372 -23.61 0.87 13.38
C VAL A 372 -22.46 -0.12 13.52
N GLU A 373 -21.27 0.34 13.15
CA GLU A 373 -20.03 -0.39 13.35
C GLU A 373 -19.05 0.49 14.14
N ALA A 374 -18.62 0.01 15.29
CA ALA A 374 -17.54 0.61 16.06
C ALA A 374 -16.38 -0.37 16.13
N GLY A 375 -15.15 0.12 16.07
CA GLY A 375 -14.00 -0.74 16.29
C GLY A 375 -12.78 -0.01 16.78
N THR A 376 -11.98 -0.74 17.54
CA THR A 376 -10.67 -0.30 18.03
C THR A 376 -9.59 -1.24 17.52
N HIS A 377 -8.41 -0.70 17.27
CA HIS A 377 -7.24 -1.52 17.00
C HIS A 377 -6.02 -0.91 17.69
N THR A 378 -5.39 -1.72 18.52
CA THR A 378 -4.17 -1.39 19.26
C THR A 378 -3.06 -2.32 18.81
N LYS A 379 -1.87 -1.77 18.58
CA LYS A 379 -0.70 -2.54 18.15
C LYS A 379 0.56 -2.01 18.81
N ILE A 380 1.46 -2.92 19.17
CA ILE A 380 2.82 -2.60 19.58
C ILE A 380 3.75 -3.47 18.73
N VAL A 381 4.81 -2.88 18.22
CA VAL A 381 5.85 -3.54 17.44
C VAL A 381 7.20 -3.17 18.04
N ALA A 382 8.03 -4.15 18.30
CA ALA A 382 9.42 -3.98 18.66
C ALA A 382 10.30 -4.48 17.50
N GLU A 383 11.26 -3.66 17.11
CA GLU A 383 12.19 -3.93 16.03
C GLU A 383 13.59 -4.03 16.63
N HIS A 384 14.27 -5.16 16.37
CA HIS A 384 15.57 -5.48 16.93
C HIS A 384 16.58 -5.76 15.82
N SER A 385 17.57 -4.89 15.67
CA SER A 385 18.74 -5.10 14.83
C SER A 385 19.75 -5.96 15.58
N LEU A 386 19.62 -7.29 15.45
CA LEU A 386 20.52 -8.27 16.07
C LEU A 386 21.97 -8.12 15.56
N SER A 387 22.11 -7.85 14.27
CA SER A 387 23.38 -7.58 13.58
C SER A 387 23.13 -6.72 12.34
N SER A 388 24.19 -6.35 11.61
CA SER A 388 24.10 -5.71 10.29
C SER A 388 23.35 -6.54 9.25
N SER A 389 23.21 -7.85 9.50
CA SER A 389 22.64 -8.83 8.55
C SER A 389 21.30 -9.42 9.00
N ILE A 390 20.83 -9.11 10.21
CA ILE A 390 19.61 -9.69 10.77
C ILE A 390 18.80 -8.60 11.46
N GLU A 391 17.61 -8.34 10.93
CA GLU A 391 16.58 -7.53 11.57
C GLU A 391 15.42 -8.40 12.00
N TRP A 392 14.92 -8.18 13.21
CA TRP A 392 13.80 -8.94 13.74
C TRP A 392 12.67 -8.01 14.15
N HIS A 393 11.47 -8.25 13.61
CA HIS A 393 10.26 -7.51 13.92
C HIS A 393 9.29 -8.40 14.65
N HIS A 394 8.86 -7.98 15.85
CA HIS A 394 7.84 -8.67 16.61
C HIS A 394 6.73 -7.72 16.97
N GLY A 395 5.49 -8.17 16.93
CA GLY A 395 4.39 -7.35 17.38
C GLY A 395 3.24 -8.14 17.97
N ALA A 396 2.44 -7.40 18.72
CA ALA A 396 1.19 -7.84 19.29
C ALA A 396 0.11 -6.83 18.91
N GLU A 397 -1.07 -7.33 18.57
CA GLU A 397 -2.22 -6.48 18.28
C GLU A 397 -3.52 -7.05 18.84
N ILE A 398 -4.45 -6.14 19.11
CA ILE A 398 -5.82 -6.44 19.50
C ILE A 398 -6.72 -5.62 18.59
N ILE A 399 -7.60 -6.29 17.85
CA ILE A 399 -8.66 -5.68 17.05
C ILE A 399 -9.98 -6.03 17.74
N GLN A 400 -10.78 -5.03 18.07
CA GLN A 400 -12.14 -5.23 18.56
C GLN A 400 -13.13 -4.55 17.63
N ARG A 401 -14.21 -5.26 17.31
CA ARG A 401 -15.26 -4.81 16.41
C ARG A 401 -16.62 -5.13 17.01
N ASP A 402 -17.44 -4.09 17.13
CA ASP A 402 -18.81 -4.12 17.61
C ASP A 402 -19.72 -3.70 16.47
N TYR A 403 -20.62 -4.59 16.07
CA TYR A 403 -21.54 -4.34 14.97
C TYR A 403 -22.98 -4.60 15.41
N HIS A 404 -23.89 -3.72 15.00
CA HIS A 404 -25.31 -4.02 15.01
C HIS A 404 -26.05 -3.40 13.83
N ALA A 405 -27.13 -4.06 13.42
CA ALA A 405 -28.10 -3.55 12.48
C ALA A 405 -29.50 -3.72 13.06
N ASP A 406 -30.23 -2.61 13.12
CA ASP A 406 -31.63 -2.54 13.52
C ASP A 406 -32.48 -2.41 12.25
N ARG A 407 -33.42 -3.31 12.04
CA ARG A 407 -34.30 -3.34 10.85
C ARG A 407 -35.75 -3.51 11.27
N TYR A 408 -36.66 -2.75 10.66
CA TYR A 408 -38.09 -2.97 10.82
C TYR A 408 -38.53 -4.28 10.14
N ASN A 409 -39.09 -5.21 10.92
CA ASN A 409 -39.68 -6.45 10.44
C ASN A 409 -41.21 -6.29 10.40
N GLU A 410 -41.78 -6.27 9.19
CA GLU A 410 -43.21 -6.06 8.97
C GLU A 410 -44.05 -7.23 9.46
N LEU A 411 -43.58 -8.47 9.28
CA LEU A 411 -44.29 -9.67 9.72
C LEU A 411 -44.40 -9.71 11.24
N ALA A 412 -43.36 -9.23 11.93
CA ALA A 412 -43.32 -9.17 13.40
C ALA A 412 -43.87 -7.85 13.96
N GLY A 413 -44.18 -6.85 13.11
CA GLY A 413 -44.63 -5.52 13.51
C GLY A 413 -43.65 -4.74 14.41
N ARG A 414 -42.36 -5.11 14.44
CA ARG A 414 -41.35 -4.56 15.37
C ARG A 414 -39.98 -4.41 14.73
N THR A 415 -39.14 -3.58 15.34
CA THR A 415 -37.71 -3.49 14.97
C THR A 415 -36.94 -4.66 15.58
N GLU A 416 -36.15 -5.34 14.76
CA GLU A 416 -35.28 -6.43 15.18
C GLU A 416 -33.82 -6.02 15.06
N ARG A 417 -33.01 -6.49 16.02
CA ARG A 417 -31.58 -6.20 16.11
C ARG A 417 -30.76 -7.44 15.83
N ALA A 418 -29.90 -7.37 14.82
CA ALA A 418 -28.85 -8.35 14.55
C ALA A 418 -27.51 -7.76 14.96
N ALA A 419 -26.71 -8.46 15.77
CA ALA A 419 -25.47 -7.91 16.32
C ALA A 419 -24.41 -8.98 16.55
N PHE A 420 -23.14 -8.57 16.52
CA PHE A 420 -22.02 -9.39 16.98
C PHE A 420 -20.93 -8.50 17.60
N ARG A 421 -20.13 -9.11 18.48
CA ARG A 421 -18.90 -8.53 19.02
C ARG A 421 -17.76 -9.48 18.73
N GLU A 422 -16.76 -9.00 18.02
CA GLU A 422 -15.57 -9.76 17.68
C GLU A 422 -14.35 -9.12 18.33
N ARG A 423 -13.50 -9.96 18.91
CA ARG A 423 -12.19 -9.56 19.40
C ARG A 423 -11.15 -10.53 18.87
N ILE A 424 -10.18 -9.99 18.16
CA ILE A 424 -9.07 -10.71 17.57
C ILE A 424 -7.80 -10.26 18.29
N THR A 425 -7.07 -11.22 18.85
CA THR A 425 -5.76 -10.98 19.44
C THR A 425 -4.72 -11.69 18.59
N ALA A 426 -3.67 -11.01 18.17
CA ALA A 426 -2.63 -11.62 17.35
C ALA A 426 -1.22 -11.30 17.84
N LEU A 427 -0.33 -12.26 17.63
CA LEU A 427 1.11 -12.11 17.73
C LEU A 427 1.72 -12.37 16.36
N PHE A 428 2.70 -11.56 15.95
CA PHE A 428 3.45 -11.80 14.74
C PHE A 428 4.95 -11.61 14.97
N SER A 429 5.73 -12.31 14.16
CA SER A 429 7.18 -12.30 14.21
C SER A 429 7.72 -12.46 12.79
N GLU A 430 8.64 -11.58 12.39
CA GLU A 430 9.30 -11.62 11.09
C GLU A 430 10.79 -11.36 11.23
N ALA A 431 11.61 -12.31 10.77
CA ALA A 431 13.05 -12.14 10.66
C ALA A 431 13.43 -11.82 9.21
N GLU A 432 14.11 -10.70 9.00
CA GLU A 432 14.71 -10.30 7.74
C GLU A 432 16.22 -10.61 7.78
N LEU A 433 16.62 -11.53 6.89
CA LEU A 433 17.96 -12.11 6.81
C LEU A 433 18.64 -11.57 5.56
N LEU A 434 19.59 -10.67 5.75
CA LEU A 434 20.45 -10.14 4.71
C LEU A 434 21.72 -10.99 4.63
N SER A 435 21.70 -12.06 3.82
CA SER A 435 22.88 -12.92 3.65
C SER A 435 23.99 -12.23 2.84
N SER A 436 23.64 -11.29 1.97
CA SER A 436 24.57 -10.43 1.24
C SER A 436 23.84 -9.19 0.71
N SER A 437 24.57 -8.23 0.13
CA SER A 437 23.98 -7.11 -0.62
C SER A 437 23.04 -7.54 -1.77
N ARG A 438 23.07 -8.82 -2.18
CA ARG A 438 22.33 -9.38 -3.32
C ARG A 438 21.20 -10.33 -2.94
N ILE A 439 21.12 -10.81 -1.70
CA ILE A 439 20.10 -11.79 -1.28
C ILE A 439 19.52 -11.36 0.06
N VAL A 440 18.19 -11.22 0.08
CA VAL A 440 17.41 -10.98 1.31
C VAL A 440 16.29 -11.99 1.38
N ALA A 441 16.15 -12.64 2.53
CA ALA A 441 15.02 -13.51 2.84
C ALA A 441 14.26 -12.95 4.04
N LYS A 442 12.93 -13.06 4.03
CA LYS A 442 12.05 -12.72 5.16
C LYS A 442 11.22 -13.92 5.53
N LEU A 443 11.36 -14.35 6.78
CA LEU A 443 10.64 -15.47 7.36
C LEU A 443 9.70 -14.92 8.40
N GLY A 444 8.40 -15.11 8.21
CA GLY A 444 7.36 -14.52 9.03
C GLY A 444 6.31 -15.53 9.46
N GLY A 445 5.67 -15.26 10.59
CA GLY A 445 4.52 -16.00 11.07
C GLY A 445 3.58 -15.11 11.87
N ARG A 446 2.29 -15.40 11.76
CA ARG A 446 1.25 -14.75 12.55
C ARG A 446 0.41 -15.81 13.26
N LEU A 447 0.24 -15.65 14.56
CA LEU A 447 -0.65 -16.42 15.42
C LEU A 447 -1.83 -15.53 15.79
N GLU A 448 -3.04 -15.95 15.48
CA GLU A 448 -4.25 -15.15 15.68
C GLU A 448 -5.30 -15.94 16.45
N HIS A 449 -5.89 -15.35 17.49
CA HIS A 449 -7.00 -15.90 18.24
C HIS A 449 -8.25 -15.05 18.06
N ASN A 450 -9.31 -15.62 17.49
CA ASN A 450 -10.60 -14.99 17.32
C ASN A 450 -11.54 -15.43 18.46
N ALA A 451 -11.84 -14.52 19.38
CA ALA A 451 -12.67 -14.78 20.54
C ALA A 451 -14.16 -15.00 20.19
N LEU A 452 -14.65 -14.50 19.05
CA LEU A 452 -16.02 -14.76 18.60
C LEU A 452 -16.19 -16.24 18.23
N LEU A 453 -15.16 -16.82 17.62
CA LEU A 453 -15.15 -18.21 17.16
C LEU A 453 -14.53 -19.19 18.17
N GLY A 454 -13.83 -18.68 19.18
CA GLY A 454 -13.05 -19.50 20.10
C GLY A 454 -11.89 -20.25 19.42
N ARG A 455 -11.36 -19.71 18.31
CA ARG A 455 -10.41 -20.40 17.43
C ARG A 455 -9.07 -19.68 17.38
N THR A 456 -8.00 -20.47 17.41
CA THR A 456 -6.63 -20.01 17.18
C THR A 456 -6.14 -20.52 15.84
N SER A 457 -5.42 -19.67 15.10
CA SER A 457 -5.00 -19.93 13.74
C SER A 457 -3.55 -19.46 13.52
N VAL A 458 -2.83 -20.12 12.61
CA VAL A 458 -1.41 -19.84 12.30
C VAL A 458 -1.25 -19.58 10.81
N ASP A 459 -0.53 -18.51 10.49
CA ASP A 459 -0.32 -18.00 9.13
C ASP A 459 1.18 -17.80 8.85
N PRO A 460 1.87 -18.82 8.29
CA PRO A 460 3.27 -18.69 7.89
C PRO A 460 3.41 -17.86 6.61
N ARG A 461 4.51 -17.12 6.50
CA ARG A 461 4.86 -16.27 5.35
C ARG A 461 6.36 -16.33 5.08
N ILE A 462 6.73 -16.38 3.82
CA ILE A 462 8.11 -16.34 3.35
C ILE A 462 8.22 -15.43 2.14
N SER A 463 9.29 -14.65 2.09
CA SER A 463 9.65 -13.84 0.93
C SER A 463 11.15 -13.89 0.68
N LEU A 464 11.54 -13.91 -0.58
CA LEU A 464 12.92 -13.94 -1.03
C LEU A 464 13.10 -12.90 -2.13
N ALA A 465 14.19 -12.14 -2.05
CA ALA A 465 14.62 -11.23 -3.09
C ALA A 465 16.07 -11.54 -3.45
N TRP A 466 16.33 -11.66 -4.76
CA TRP A 466 17.65 -11.97 -5.29
C TRP A 466 18.02 -11.01 -6.42
N LYS A 467 19.19 -10.39 -6.31
CA LYS A 467 19.71 -9.37 -7.24
C LYS A 467 21.00 -9.89 -7.91
N PRO A 468 20.91 -10.66 -9.01
CA PRO A 468 22.08 -11.25 -9.66
C PRO A 468 23.02 -10.22 -10.31
N GLY A 469 22.53 -9.02 -10.63
CA GLY A 469 23.31 -7.96 -11.26
C GLY A 469 22.97 -6.56 -10.72
N ARG A 470 23.51 -5.50 -11.33
CA ARG A 470 23.40 -4.14 -10.77
C ARG A 470 21.96 -3.59 -10.72
N ARG A 471 21.09 -3.99 -11.63
CA ARG A 471 19.75 -3.38 -11.82
C ARG A 471 18.57 -4.36 -11.82
N GLY A 472 18.80 -5.63 -12.12
CA GLY A 472 17.74 -6.65 -12.18
C GLY A 472 17.59 -7.39 -10.85
N GLN A 473 16.35 -7.65 -10.47
CA GLN A 473 15.98 -8.32 -9.22
C GLN A 473 14.86 -9.33 -9.49
N PHE A 474 14.99 -10.52 -8.91
CA PHE A 474 13.94 -11.52 -8.80
C PHE A 474 13.32 -11.49 -7.39
N GLY A 475 12.03 -11.75 -7.31
CA GLY A 475 11.28 -11.88 -6.07
C GLY A 475 10.43 -13.14 -6.06
N LEU A 476 10.32 -13.77 -4.90
CA LEU A 476 9.41 -14.87 -4.61
C LEU A 476 8.70 -14.54 -3.29
N ALA A 477 7.39 -14.75 -3.21
CA ALA A 477 6.65 -14.70 -1.96
C ALA A 477 5.64 -15.84 -1.89
N TYR A 478 5.53 -16.44 -0.71
CA TYR A 478 4.52 -17.44 -0.38
C TYR A 478 3.96 -17.14 1.01
N GLY A 479 2.65 -17.32 1.21
CA GLY A 479 2.07 -17.16 2.54
C GLY A 479 0.58 -17.47 2.63
N VAL A 480 0.12 -17.64 3.86
CA VAL A 480 -1.29 -17.82 4.21
C VAL A 480 -1.85 -16.52 4.80
N PHE A 481 -3.06 -16.17 4.38
CA PHE A 481 -3.74 -14.94 4.74
C PHE A 481 -5.19 -15.26 5.14
N ARG A 482 -5.70 -14.62 6.19
CA ARG A 482 -7.06 -14.80 6.68
C ARG A 482 -7.76 -13.48 6.92
N GLN A 483 -9.08 -13.55 6.88
CA GLN A 483 -9.97 -12.43 7.15
C GLN A 483 -11.29 -12.94 7.72
N SER A 484 -11.80 -12.26 8.74
CA SER A 484 -13.14 -12.53 9.26
C SER A 484 -14.21 -12.30 8.19
N ALA A 485 -15.26 -13.10 8.24
CA ALA A 485 -16.43 -12.95 7.38
C ALA A 485 -17.00 -11.53 7.42
N LYS A 486 -17.64 -11.11 6.33
CA LYS A 486 -18.24 -9.76 6.24
C LYS A 486 -19.35 -9.57 7.27
N ASN A 487 -19.55 -8.34 7.73
CA ASN A 487 -20.52 -7.98 8.76
C ASN A 487 -21.94 -8.47 8.44
N GLN A 488 -22.34 -8.36 7.16
CA GLN A 488 -23.66 -8.80 6.69
C GLN A 488 -23.92 -10.30 6.86
N TYR A 489 -22.88 -11.12 6.92
CA TYR A 489 -22.97 -12.56 7.15
C TYR A 489 -22.79 -12.90 8.64
N LEU A 490 -21.81 -12.28 9.32
CA LEU A 490 -21.59 -12.48 10.76
C LEU A 490 -22.77 -12.07 11.63
N ARG A 491 -23.54 -11.05 11.23
CA ARG A 491 -24.76 -10.65 11.94
C ARG A 491 -25.87 -11.69 11.88
N VAL A 492 -25.85 -12.57 10.87
CA VAL A 492 -26.83 -13.65 10.66
C VAL A 492 -26.33 -14.94 11.29
N ASN A 493 -25.10 -15.31 11.01
CA ASN A 493 -24.42 -16.47 11.59
C ASN A 493 -23.05 -16.07 12.14
N SER A 494 -22.97 -15.88 13.45
CA SER A 494 -21.74 -15.50 14.14
C SER A 494 -20.74 -16.65 14.30
N LYS A 495 -21.07 -17.87 13.83
CA LYS A 495 -20.19 -19.05 13.86
C LYS A 495 -19.42 -19.27 12.55
N LEU A 496 -19.54 -18.37 11.58
CA LEU A 496 -18.80 -18.47 10.32
C LEU A 496 -17.30 -18.35 10.57
N LEU A 497 -16.54 -19.31 10.05
CA LEU A 497 -15.08 -19.34 10.10
C LEU A 497 -14.49 -18.17 9.31
N GLU A 498 -13.23 -17.84 9.62
CA GLU A 498 -12.46 -16.92 8.80
C GLU A 498 -12.25 -17.49 7.39
N GLU A 499 -12.44 -16.64 6.38
CA GLU A 499 -12.08 -16.96 5.00
C GLU A 499 -10.55 -16.95 4.88
N GLN A 500 -9.99 -17.82 4.03
CA GLN A 500 -8.54 -17.98 3.89
C GLN A 500 -8.11 -17.89 2.42
N ALA A 501 -6.93 -17.32 2.20
CA ALA A 501 -6.24 -17.40 0.93
C ALA A 501 -4.75 -17.71 1.08
N THR A 502 -4.23 -18.57 0.21
CA THR A 502 -2.80 -18.86 0.08
C THR A 502 -2.27 -18.19 -1.18
N HIS A 503 -1.18 -17.44 -1.07
CA HIS A 503 -0.54 -16.74 -2.19
C HIS A 503 0.79 -17.40 -2.54
N LEU A 504 1.08 -17.51 -3.83
CA LEU A 504 2.40 -17.77 -4.41
C LEU A 504 2.64 -16.73 -5.51
N ILE A 505 3.72 -15.97 -5.40
CA ILE A 505 4.03 -14.85 -6.31
C ILE A 505 5.49 -14.96 -6.72
N ILE A 506 5.76 -14.82 -8.01
CA ILE A 506 7.12 -14.74 -8.58
C ILE A 506 7.19 -13.50 -9.44
N ASN A 507 8.24 -12.70 -9.28
CA ASN A 507 8.45 -11.53 -10.12
C ASN A 507 9.89 -11.34 -10.56
N TYR A 508 10.02 -10.55 -11.62
CA TYR A 508 11.27 -9.96 -12.04
C TYR A 508 11.06 -8.46 -12.25
N GLN A 509 11.99 -7.65 -11.77
CA GLN A 509 11.95 -6.21 -11.95
C GLN A 509 13.33 -5.63 -12.26
N ARG A 510 13.32 -4.53 -13.01
CA ARG A 510 14.47 -3.67 -13.26
C ARG A 510 14.05 -2.23 -13.00
N VAL A 511 14.61 -1.64 -11.96
CA VAL A 511 14.25 -0.29 -11.50
C VAL A 511 15.47 0.63 -11.57
N THR A 512 15.28 1.82 -12.12
CA THR A 512 16.19 2.96 -12.06
C THR A 512 15.43 4.19 -11.54
N ASP A 513 16.12 5.32 -11.36
CA ASP A 513 15.48 6.54 -10.84
C ASP A 513 14.34 7.08 -11.72
N ARG A 514 14.32 6.73 -13.01
CA ARG A 514 13.33 7.24 -13.99
C ARG A 514 12.70 6.18 -14.88
N ARG A 515 13.06 4.90 -14.73
CA ARG A 515 12.46 3.79 -15.49
C ARG A 515 12.21 2.59 -14.59
N THR A 516 11.05 1.96 -14.80
CA THR A 516 10.65 0.76 -14.08
C THR A 516 10.12 -0.25 -15.08
N PHE A 517 10.71 -1.44 -15.11
CA PHE A 517 10.15 -2.62 -15.75
C PHE A 517 9.84 -3.66 -14.68
N ARG A 518 8.66 -4.26 -14.74
CA ARG A 518 8.26 -5.34 -13.85
C ARG A 518 7.37 -6.33 -14.58
N VAL A 519 7.65 -7.60 -14.39
CA VAL A 519 6.78 -8.72 -14.77
C VAL A 519 6.54 -9.60 -13.56
N GLU A 520 5.31 -10.03 -13.35
CA GLU A 520 4.92 -10.82 -12.18
C GLU A 520 3.93 -11.91 -12.58
N ALA A 521 4.08 -13.09 -11.99
CA ALA A 521 3.13 -14.19 -12.09
C ALA A 521 2.67 -14.56 -10.69
N TYR A 522 1.40 -14.91 -10.54
CA TYR A 522 0.84 -15.26 -9.25
C TYR A 522 -0.15 -16.42 -9.35
N HIS A 523 -0.25 -17.15 -8.25
CA HIS A 523 -1.28 -18.14 -8.00
C HIS A 523 -1.82 -17.94 -6.58
N LYS A 524 -3.14 -17.89 -6.47
CA LYS A 524 -3.88 -17.68 -5.25
C LYS A 524 -4.94 -18.77 -5.12
N GLN A 525 -4.98 -19.43 -3.98
CA GLN A 525 -5.98 -20.44 -3.65
C GLN A 525 -6.87 -19.93 -2.50
N TYR A 526 -8.18 -19.96 -2.69
CA TYR A 526 -9.17 -19.61 -1.68
C TYR A 526 -9.73 -20.87 -1.00
N GLN A 527 -9.94 -20.78 0.31
CA GLN A 527 -10.54 -21.81 1.14
C GLN A 527 -11.48 -21.17 2.16
N ASN A 528 -12.44 -21.95 2.65
CA ASN A 528 -13.43 -21.52 3.65
C ASN A 528 -14.27 -20.32 3.22
N LEU A 529 -14.48 -20.12 1.91
CA LEU A 529 -15.33 -19.05 1.42
C LEU A 529 -16.76 -19.25 1.92
N ILE A 530 -17.45 -18.15 2.18
CA ILE A 530 -18.84 -18.20 2.63
C ILE A 530 -19.72 -18.70 1.49
N LYS A 531 -20.61 -19.66 1.76
CA LYS A 531 -21.56 -20.22 0.79
C LYS A 531 -22.92 -20.46 1.45
N PHE A 532 -24.00 -20.14 0.73
CA PHE A 532 -25.35 -20.50 1.14
C PHE A 532 -25.57 -21.99 0.91
N ASP A 533 -26.20 -22.67 1.86
CA ASP A 533 -26.56 -24.07 1.72
C ASP A 533 -27.66 -24.22 0.66
N ALA A 534 -27.48 -25.19 -0.25
CA ALA A 534 -28.38 -25.36 -1.39
C ALA A 534 -29.76 -25.91 -0.98
N LEU A 535 -29.85 -26.65 0.12
CA LEU A 535 -31.08 -27.25 0.63
C LEU A 535 -31.80 -26.31 1.60
N THR A 536 -31.04 -25.45 2.28
CA THR A 536 -31.52 -24.45 3.23
C THR A 536 -30.90 -23.08 2.90
N PRO A 537 -31.46 -22.33 1.93
CA PRO A 537 -30.87 -21.08 1.44
C PRO A 537 -30.66 -19.98 2.49
N ASP A 538 -31.28 -20.09 3.67
CA ASP A 538 -31.08 -19.18 4.80
C ASP A 538 -29.86 -19.57 5.67
N MET A 539 -29.30 -20.76 5.48
CA MET A 539 -28.14 -21.26 6.21
C MET A 539 -26.83 -20.89 5.50
N LEU A 540 -25.95 -20.20 6.23
CA LEU A 540 -24.61 -19.84 5.77
C LEU A 540 -23.56 -20.82 6.32
N THR A 541 -22.67 -21.27 5.44
CA THR A 541 -21.54 -22.18 5.76
C THR A 541 -20.23 -21.66 5.18
N ASN A 542 -19.09 -22.26 5.57
CA ASN A 542 -17.77 -22.00 4.98
C ASN A 542 -17.33 -23.10 4.01
N SER A 543 -18.27 -23.66 3.24
CA SER A 543 -17.99 -24.76 2.30
C SER A 543 -17.42 -24.29 0.95
N GLY A 544 -17.33 -22.98 0.72
CA GLY A 544 -16.87 -22.42 -0.54
C GLY A 544 -15.36 -22.46 -0.73
N GLN A 545 -14.94 -22.46 -1.99
CA GLN A 545 -13.53 -22.54 -2.41
C GLN A 545 -13.32 -21.87 -3.76
N GLY A 546 -12.07 -21.63 -4.15
CA GLY A 546 -11.77 -21.03 -5.45
C GLY A 546 -10.30 -20.80 -5.69
N TYR A 547 -9.97 -20.21 -6.84
CA TYR A 547 -8.60 -19.81 -7.17
C TYR A 547 -8.59 -18.52 -7.97
N ALA A 548 -7.45 -17.84 -7.98
CA ALA A 548 -7.11 -16.78 -8.93
C ALA A 548 -5.64 -16.92 -9.34
N ARG A 549 -5.34 -16.86 -10.63
CA ARG A 549 -3.97 -16.93 -11.14
C ARG A 549 -3.81 -16.03 -12.34
N GLY A 550 -2.60 -15.56 -12.58
CA GLY A 550 -2.40 -14.55 -13.61
C GLY A 550 -0.96 -14.14 -13.84
N ALA A 551 -0.82 -13.24 -14.79
CA ALA A 551 0.44 -12.61 -15.15
C ALA A 551 0.24 -11.10 -15.34
N GLU A 552 1.24 -10.33 -14.97
CA GLU A 552 1.19 -8.88 -14.87
C GLU A 552 2.45 -8.28 -15.48
N LEU A 553 2.29 -7.17 -16.21
CA LEU A 553 3.36 -6.40 -16.81
C LEU A 553 3.19 -4.93 -16.43
N PHE A 554 4.28 -4.28 -16.05
CA PHE A 554 4.34 -2.85 -15.80
C PHE A 554 5.61 -2.24 -16.37
N TRP A 555 5.45 -1.16 -17.13
CA TRP A 555 6.53 -0.35 -17.68
C TRP A 555 6.26 1.11 -17.38
N ARG A 556 7.19 1.81 -16.74
CA ARG A 556 7.17 3.27 -16.56
C ARG A 556 8.45 3.85 -17.11
N ASP A 557 8.34 4.98 -17.80
CA ASP A 557 9.46 5.70 -18.39
C ASP A 557 9.23 7.21 -18.30
N ALA A 558 10.11 7.84 -17.54
CA ALA A 558 10.18 9.28 -17.33
C ALA A 558 11.54 9.84 -17.80
N GLU A 559 12.24 9.12 -18.68
CA GLU A 559 13.60 9.46 -19.11
C GLU A 559 13.70 9.67 -20.62
N THR A 560 13.03 8.84 -21.43
CA THR A 560 13.21 8.84 -22.90
C THR A 560 12.85 10.17 -23.55
N PHE A 561 11.76 10.79 -23.10
CA PHE A 561 11.25 12.02 -23.68
C PHE A 561 11.24 13.12 -22.61
N ARG A 562 11.73 14.30 -22.98
CA ARG A 562 11.83 15.44 -22.06
C ARG A 562 10.44 15.84 -21.58
N ASN A 563 10.31 16.06 -20.26
CA ASN A 563 9.08 16.49 -19.58
C ASN A 563 7.89 15.53 -19.75
N ILE A 564 8.13 14.29 -20.17
CA ILE A 564 7.10 13.27 -20.36
C ILE A 564 7.34 12.16 -19.35
N ASP A 565 6.26 11.73 -18.71
CA ASP A 565 6.21 10.57 -17.83
C ASP A 565 5.01 9.73 -18.24
N TYR A 566 5.27 8.49 -18.63
CA TYR A 566 4.21 7.57 -19.01
C TYR A 566 4.43 6.21 -18.39
N TRP A 567 3.33 5.47 -18.21
CA TRP A 567 3.40 4.07 -17.87
C TRP A 567 2.30 3.26 -18.53
N VAL A 568 2.63 1.99 -18.76
CA VAL A 568 1.78 0.96 -19.31
C VAL A 568 1.64 -0.13 -18.26
N SER A 569 0.41 -0.56 -18.00
CA SER A 569 0.12 -1.73 -17.18
C SER A 569 -0.77 -2.71 -17.95
N TYR A 570 -0.49 -3.99 -17.76
CA TYR A 570 -1.31 -5.08 -18.29
C TYR A 570 -1.45 -6.17 -17.24
N SER A 571 -2.65 -6.72 -17.10
CA SER A 571 -2.95 -7.82 -16.18
C SER A 571 -3.83 -8.86 -16.85
N PHE A 572 -3.39 -10.11 -16.79
CA PHE A 572 -4.15 -11.30 -17.13
C PHE A 572 -4.64 -11.99 -15.85
N LEU A 573 -5.92 -12.37 -15.80
CA LEU A 573 -6.57 -13.00 -14.66
C LEU A 573 -7.41 -14.20 -15.11
N ASP A 574 -7.10 -15.39 -14.57
CA ASP A 574 -7.94 -16.58 -14.60
C ASP A 574 -8.40 -16.89 -13.17
N THR A 575 -9.69 -16.78 -12.91
CA THR A 575 -10.27 -16.93 -11.57
C THR A 575 -11.61 -17.66 -11.63
N ARG A 576 -11.86 -18.54 -10.66
CA ARG A 576 -13.17 -19.15 -10.42
C ARG A 576 -13.39 -19.32 -8.92
N ARG A 577 -14.62 -19.09 -8.49
CA ARG A 577 -15.05 -19.30 -7.10
C ARG A 577 -16.35 -20.08 -7.07
N ASP A 578 -16.46 -20.96 -6.10
CA ASP A 578 -17.69 -21.58 -5.66
C ASP A 578 -18.02 -21.01 -4.28
N TYR A 579 -18.86 -19.97 -4.24
CA TYR A 579 -19.12 -19.17 -3.05
C TYR A 579 -20.47 -18.46 -3.14
N LEU A 580 -20.95 -17.94 -2.02
CA LEU A 580 -22.26 -17.33 -1.86
C LEU A 580 -23.35 -18.23 -2.45
N SER A 581 -24.18 -17.70 -3.35
CA SER A 581 -25.30 -18.40 -3.95
C SER A 581 -24.92 -19.05 -5.29
N PHE A 582 -23.63 -19.19 -5.59
CA PHE A 582 -23.22 -19.79 -6.85
C PHE A 582 -23.61 -21.27 -6.87
N PRO A 583 -24.27 -21.76 -7.95
CA PRO A 583 -24.63 -23.17 -8.06
C PRO A 583 -23.40 -24.05 -8.33
N SER A 584 -22.34 -23.48 -8.91
CA SER A 584 -21.06 -24.15 -9.18
C SER A 584 -19.92 -23.13 -9.31
N ALA A 585 -18.68 -23.62 -9.42
CA ALA A 585 -17.50 -22.76 -9.57
C ALA A 585 -17.55 -21.91 -10.86
N ALA A 586 -17.68 -20.59 -10.69
CA ALA A 586 -17.79 -19.63 -11.78
C ALA A 586 -16.87 -18.42 -11.59
N VAL A 587 -16.63 -17.68 -12.67
CA VAL A 587 -15.87 -16.42 -12.63
C VAL A 587 -16.76 -15.38 -11.91
N PRO A 588 -16.29 -14.64 -10.88
CA PRO A 588 -17.08 -13.60 -10.24
C PRO A 588 -17.53 -12.51 -11.22
N SER A 589 -18.74 -11.95 -11.03
CA SER A 589 -19.35 -10.98 -11.97
C SER A 589 -18.59 -9.66 -12.09
N PHE A 590 -17.78 -9.32 -11.08
CA PHE A 590 -16.91 -8.15 -11.12
C PHE A 590 -15.56 -8.44 -11.80
N ALA A 591 -15.20 -9.69 -12.14
CA ALA A 591 -13.85 -10.04 -12.59
C ALA A 591 -13.70 -10.01 -14.12
N SER A 592 -12.70 -9.29 -14.62
CA SER A 592 -12.33 -9.22 -16.04
C SER A 592 -11.00 -9.94 -16.30
N ARG A 593 -10.94 -10.73 -17.38
CA ARG A 593 -9.77 -11.56 -17.73
C ARG A 593 -8.56 -10.75 -18.20
N HIS A 594 -8.78 -9.69 -18.98
CA HIS A 594 -7.71 -8.82 -19.47
C HIS A 594 -7.96 -7.39 -18.99
N ASN A 595 -6.97 -6.78 -18.37
CA ASN A 595 -7.01 -5.37 -17.97
C ASN A 595 -5.76 -4.67 -18.50
N PHE A 596 -5.94 -3.46 -19.04
CA PHE A 596 -4.86 -2.65 -19.60
C PHE A 596 -5.05 -1.19 -19.20
N SER A 597 -3.98 -0.52 -18.82
CA SER A 597 -3.96 0.93 -18.63
C SER A 597 -2.74 1.56 -19.28
N PHE A 598 -2.93 2.70 -19.91
CA PHE A 598 -1.86 3.57 -20.38
C PHE A 598 -2.08 4.96 -19.80
N VAL A 599 -1.14 5.42 -18.99
CA VAL A 599 -1.15 6.76 -18.40
C VAL A 599 -0.03 7.56 -19.02
N TYR A 600 -0.33 8.80 -19.41
CA TYR A 600 0.60 9.72 -20.01
C TYR A 600 0.47 11.09 -19.33
N LYS A 601 1.61 11.72 -19.06
CA LYS A 601 1.71 13.07 -18.52
C LYS A 601 2.79 13.83 -19.27
N HIS A 602 2.52 15.08 -19.58
CA HIS A 602 3.46 15.96 -20.25
C HIS A 602 3.39 17.36 -19.66
N PHE A 603 4.50 17.85 -19.13
CA PHE A 603 4.65 19.23 -18.69
C PHE A 603 5.16 20.12 -19.82
N ILE A 604 4.31 21.01 -20.32
CA ILE A 604 4.60 21.95 -21.40
C ILE A 604 5.13 23.24 -20.77
N THR A 605 6.46 23.33 -20.62
CA THR A 605 7.13 24.43 -19.91
C THR A 605 6.74 25.84 -20.40
N PRO A 606 6.65 26.13 -21.73
CA PRO A 606 6.26 27.47 -22.18
C PRO A 606 4.85 27.89 -21.75
N LEU A 607 3.96 26.93 -21.52
CA LEU A 607 2.58 27.16 -21.10
C LEU A 607 2.39 27.02 -19.58
N GLN A 608 3.42 26.63 -18.83
CA GLN A 608 3.32 26.27 -17.41
C GLN A 608 2.12 25.33 -17.15
N THR A 609 1.94 24.36 -18.06
CA THR A 609 0.74 23.51 -18.09
C THR A 609 1.16 22.06 -18.17
N GLN A 610 0.64 21.23 -17.26
CA GLN A 610 0.66 19.79 -17.40
C GLN A 610 -0.61 19.32 -18.09
N VAL A 611 -0.47 18.52 -19.14
CA VAL A 611 -1.56 17.77 -19.74
C VAL A 611 -1.39 16.29 -19.41
N GLY A 612 -2.49 15.60 -19.14
CA GLY A 612 -2.47 14.18 -18.86
C GLY A 612 -3.65 13.45 -19.47
N PHE A 613 -3.44 12.20 -19.84
CA PHE A 613 -4.52 11.30 -20.20
C PHE A 613 -4.26 9.88 -19.69
N THR A 614 -5.34 9.18 -19.44
CA THR A 614 -5.35 7.78 -19.01
C THR A 614 -6.33 7.03 -19.90
N TYR A 615 -5.83 6.07 -20.67
CA TYR A 615 -6.67 5.09 -21.34
C TYR A 615 -6.77 3.83 -20.49
N SER A 616 -7.98 3.36 -20.23
CA SER A 616 -8.26 2.13 -19.50
C SER A 616 -9.11 1.20 -20.34
N PHE A 617 -8.71 -0.07 -20.41
CA PHE A 617 -9.42 -1.14 -21.08
C PHE A 617 -9.60 -2.33 -20.13
N ALA A 618 -10.78 -2.93 -20.15
CA ALA A 618 -11.00 -4.24 -19.56
C ALA A 618 -11.84 -5.12 -20.50
N SER A 619 -11.50 -6.40 -20.60
CA SER A 619 -12.33 -7.36 -21.31
C SER A 619 -13.70 -7.47 -20.64
N GLY A 620 -14.69 -7.96 -21.40
CA GLY A 620 -15.99 -8.30 -20.84
C GLY A 620 -15.87 -9.16 -19.58
N ARG A 621 -16.78 -8.94 -18.65
CA ARG A 621 -16.92 -9.72 -17.41
C ARG A 621 -18.21 -10.53 -17.46
N PRO A 622 -18.30 -11.67 -16.77
CA PRO A 622 -19.49 -12.50 -16.81
C PRO A 622 -20.65 -11.86 -16.04
N TYR A 623 -21.88 -12.25 -16.34
CA TYR A 623 -23.04 -11.86 -15.55
C TYR A 623 -24.07 -12.99 -15.50
N TYR A 624 -24.83 -13.04 -14.40
CA TYR A 624 -25.91 -14.00 -14.25
C TYR A 624 -27.12 -13.54 -15.06
N ASN A 625 -27.68 -14.44 -15.88
CA ASN A 625 -28.91 -14.22 -16.62
C ASN A 625 -29.94 -15.29 -16.19
N PRO A 626 -30.99 -14.93 -15.41
CA PRO A 626 -32.00 -15.87 -14.95
C PRO A 626 -32.89 -16.43 -16.06
N ASN A 627 -32.82 -15.88 -17.28
CA ASN A 627 -33.52 -16.42 -18.45
C ASN A 627 -32.80 -17.60 -19.10
N LEU A 628 -31.62 -17.97 -18.61
CA LEU A 628 -30.85 -19.11 -19.08
C LEU A 628 -30.92 -20.26 -18.08
N ALA A 629 -30.66 -21.47 -18.58
CA ALA A 629 -30.61 -22.67 -17.73
C ALA A 629 -29.49 -22.53 -16.67
N THR A 630 -29.64 -23.19 -15.52
CA THR A 630 -28.68 -23.09 -14.40
C THR A 630 -27.28 -23.58 -14.79
N GLU A 631 -27.16 -24.52 -15.72
CA GLU A 631 -25.89 -25.00 -16.27
C GLU A 631 -25.15 -23.91 -17.06
N GLN A 632 -25.87 -22.89 -17.52
CA GLN A 632 -25.36 -21.71 -18.22
C GLN A 632 -25.11 -20.53 -17.27
N PHE A 633 -25.04 -20.78 -15.95
CA PHE A 633 -24.75 -19.76 -14.95
C PHE A 633 -23.48 -18.97 -15.30
N GLN A 634 -23.63 -17.65 -15.45
CA GLN A 634 -22.53 -16.74 -15.77
C GLN A 634 -21.77 -17.07 -17.08
N SER A 635 -22.47 -17.68 -18.05
CA SER A 635 -21.91 -18.02 -19.36
C SER A 635 -21.81 -16.83 -20.33
N GLN A 636 -22.64 -15.81 -20.15
CA GLN A 636 -22.63 -14.60 -20.98
C GLN A 636 -21.69 -13.53 -20.41
N SER A 637 -21.21 -12.63 -21.27
CA SER A 637 -20.28 -11.57 -20.89
C SER A 637 -20.73 -10.20 -21.40
N THR A 638 -20.43 -9.16 -20.61
CA THR A 638 -20.65 -7.77 -21.01
C THR A 638 -19.75 -7.38 -22.20
N PRO A 639 -20.08 -6.30 -22.93
CA PRO A 639 -19.12 -5.65 -23.81
C PRO A 639 -17.82 -5.26 -23.07
N SER A 640 -16.74 -5.06 -23.82
CA SER A 640 -15.49 -4.54 -23.26
C SER A 640 -15.65 -3.12 -22.74
N TYR A 641 -14.99 -2.86 -21.61
CA TYR A 641 -14.89 -1.55 -21.00
C TYR A 641 -13.81 -0.72 -21.68
N HIS A 642 -14.13 0.55 -21.96
CA HIS A 642 -13.16 1.53 -22.45
C HIS A 642 -13.39 2.88 -21.79
N ASP A 643 -12.33 3.52 -21.35
CA ASP A 643 -12.36 4.86 -20.77
C ASP A 643 -11.11 5.63 -21.19
N LEU A 644 -11.32 6.82 -21.78
CA LEU A 644 -10.26 7.80 -22.01
C LEU A 644 -10.53 8.99 -21.09
N SER A 645 -9.81 9.07 -19.99
CA SER A 645 -9.89 10.19 -19.06
C SER A 645 -8.78 11.21 -19.36
N VAL A 646 -9.06 12.49 -19.25
CA VAL A 646 -8.09 13.58 -19.50
C VAL A 646 -8.07 14.59 -18.36
N ASN A 647 -6.93 15.23 -18.15
CA ASN A 647 -6.79 16.37 -17.27
C ASN A 647 -5.78 17.41 -17.77
N ILE A 648 -5.94 18.62 -17.25
CA ILE A 648 -5.08 19.77 -17.50
C ILE A 648 -4.85 20.48 -16.16
N SER A 649 -3.59 20.67 -15.80
CA SER A 649 -3.17 21.48 -14.65
C SER A 649 -2.39 22.69 -15.16
N TYR A 650 -2.98 23.88 -15.08
CA TYR A 650 -2.34 25.14 -15.45
C TYR A 650 -1.83 25.88 -14.21
N LEU A 651 -0.57 26.31 -14.23
CA LEU A 651 0.15 26.95 -13.13
C LEU A 651 0.50 28.39 -13.52
N PRO A 652 -0.43 29.35 -13.42
CA PRO A 652 -0.16 30.75 -13.77
C PRO A 652 0.93 31.37 -12.89
N ASN A 653 1.10 30.85 -11.66
CA ASN A 653 2.19 31.17 -10.75
C ASN A 653 2.38 29.99 -9.78
N PRO A 654 3.50 29.93 -9.03
CA PRO A 654 3.75 28.79 -8.15
C PRO A 654 2.67 28.52 -7.12
N SER A 655 1.93 29.54 -6.65
CA SER A 655 0.93 29.43 -5.58
C SER A 655 -0.50 29.17 -6.09
N THR A 656 -0.72 29.13 -7.40
CA THR A 656 -2.06 29.00 -7.99
C THR A 656 -2.09 27.85 -8.99
N ILE A 657 -3.10 26.98 -8.88
CA ILE A 657 -3.30 25.85 -9.78
C ILE A 657 -4.75 25.87 -10.27
N VAL A 658 -4.92 25.89 -11.60
CA VAL A 658 -6.22 25.68 -12.25
C VAL A 658 -6.24 24.27 -12.81
N TYR A 659 -7.13 23.44 -12.28
CA TYR A 659 -7.26 22.05 -12.68
C TYR A 659 -8.57 21.82 -13.41
N LEU A 660 -8.49 21.18 -14.57
CA LEU A 660 -9.64 20.72 -15.34
C LEU A 660 -9.50 19.22 -15.56
N SER A 661 -10.60 18.49 -15.45
CA SER A 661 -10.62 17.07 -15.82
C SER A 661 -11.95 16.62 -16.37
N CYS A 662 -11.89 15.63 -17.26
CA CYS A 662 -13.03 14.94 -17.83
C CYS A 662 -12.74 13.44 -17.81
N THR A 663 -13.58 12.68 -17.08
CA THR A 663 -13.56 11.21 -17.16
C THR A 663 -14.36 10.75 -18.37
N ASN A 664 -13.94 9.64 -18.98
CA ASN A 664 -14.58 9.02 -20.13
C ASN A 664 -14.90 10.02 -21.26
N LEU A 665 -13.92 10.85 -21.65
CA LEU A 665 -14.03 11.94 -22.61
C LEU A 665 -14.81 11.56 -23.89
N LEU A 666 -14.61 10.33 -24.39
CA LEU A 666 -15.28 9.82 -25.59
C LEU A 666 -16.76 9.43 -25.38
N GLY A 667 -17.27 9.49 -24.15
CA GLY A 667 -18.67 9.24 -23.81
C GLY A 667 -19.11 7.80 -24.04
N ARG A 668 -18.21 6.84 -23.89
CA ARG A 668 -18.49 5.41 -24.07
C ARG A 668 -19.54 4.98 -23.04
N ASP A 669 -20.61 4.33 -23.50
CA ASP A 669 -21.61 3.78 -22.60
C ASP A 669 -21.14 2.42 -22.07
N ASN A 670 -20.35 2.45 -21.00
CA ASN A 670 -19.80 1.25 -20.38
C ASN A 670 -20.90 0.49 -19.61
N VAL A 671 -21.04 -0.80 -19.92
CA VAL A 671 -21.99 -1.72 -19.27
C VAL A 671 -21.21 -2.66 -18.37
N PHE A 672 -21.58 -2.69 -17.09
CA PHE A 672 -20.93 -3.50 -16.08
C PHE A 672 -21.74 -4.78 -15.77
N GLY A 673 -22.98 -4.89 -16.22
CA GLY A 673 -23.76 -6.10 -16.01
C GLY A 673 -25.21 -5.83 -16.30
N TYR A 674 -26.08 -6.72 -15.85
CA TYR A 674 -27.51 -6.61 -16.02
C TYR A 674 -28.20 -6.93 -14.70
N GLU A 675 -29.08 -6.03 -14.28
CA GLU A 675 -30.07 -6.29 -13.24
C GLU A 675 -31.29 -6.92 -13.91
N TYR A 676 -31.96 -7.83 -13.22
CA TYR A 676 -33.16 -8.49 -13.71
C TYR A 676 -34.33 -8.22 -12.76
N SER A 677 -35.55 -8.21 -13.30
CA SER A 677 -36.76 -8.13 -12.49
C SER A 677 -36.80 -9.28 -11.47
N SER A 678 -37.46 -9.06 -10.33
CA SER A 678 -37.64 -10.11 -9.32
C SER A 678 -38.67 -11.16 -9.76
N THR A 679 -39.56 -10.81 -10.68
CA THR A 679 -40.60 -11.69 -11.24
C THR A 679 -40.46 -11.80 -12.76
N PRO A 680 -40.76 -12.96 -13.36
CA PRO A 680 -40.84 -13.11 -14.80
C PRO A 680 -42.15 -12.51 -15.35
N ASP A 681 -42.16 -12.22 -16.64
CA ASP A 681 -43.35 -11.86 -17.39
C ASP A 681 -44.23 -13.09 -17.71
N ALA A 682 -45.33 -12.88 -18.44
CA ALA A 682 -46.26 -13.95 -18.83
C ALA A 682 -45.62 -15.05 -19.70
N SER A 683 -44.48 -14.78 -20.35
CA SER A 683 -43.73 -15.76 -21.12
C SER A 683 -42.67 -16.50 -20.30
N GLY A 684 -42.53 -16.18 -19.01
CA GLY A 684 -41.49 -16.71 -18.13
C GLY A 684 -40.16 -15.95 -18.20
N ALA A 685 -40.11 -14.82 -18.92
CA ALA A 685 -38.88 -14.05 -19.10
C ALA A 685 -38.75 -12.92 -18.07
N PHE A 686 -37.59 -12.81 -17.44
CA PHE A 686 -37.21 -11.72 -16.56
C PHE A 686 -36.72 -10.52 -17.38
N ALA A 687 -37.36 -9.37 -17.20
CA ALA A 687 -36.96 -8.12 -17.82
C ALA A 687 -35.57 -7.71 -17.31
N ALA A 688 -34.74 -7.13 -18.17
CA ALA A 688 -33.35 -6.80 -17.86
C ALA A 688 -33.07 -5.30 -18.01
N ARG A 689 -32.23 -4.75 -17.12
CA ARG A 689 -31.71 -3.38 -17.17
C ARG A 689 -30.19 -3.40 -17.08
N PRO A 690 -29.46 -2.73 -17.99
CA PRO A 690 -28.00 -2.68 -17.92
C PRO A 690 -27.51 -1.82 -16.75
N ILE A 691 -26.53 -2.33 -16.01
CA ILE A 691 -25.79 -1.60 -14.99
C ILE A 691 -24.79 -0.66 -15.68
N ARG A 692 -24.93 0.64 -15.43
CA ARG A 692 -24.16 1.72 -16.06
C ARG A 692 -23.82 2.81 -15.05
N GLN A 693 -22.83 3.63 -15.38
CA GLN A 693 -22.50 4.82 -14.59
C GLN A 693 -23.64 5.87 -14.61
N PRO A 694 -23.73 6.74 -13.58
CA PRO A 694 -24.80 7.74 -13.49
C PRO A 694 -24.81 8.73 -14.65
N ALA A 695 -23.63 9.07 -15.18
CA ALA A 695 -23.46 9.90 -16.36
C ALA A 695 -22.35 9.31 -17.24
N LYS A 696 -22.35 9.66 -18.53
CA LYS A 696 -21.30 9.23 -19.46
C LYS A 696 -19.95 9.87 -19.15
N HIS A 697 -19.96 11.08 -18.62
CA HIS A 697 -18.76 11.88 -18.35
C HIS A 697 -18.87 12.46 -16.95
N PHE A 698 -17.74 12.61 -16.27
CA PHE A 698 -17.61 13.47 -15.08
C PHE A 698 -16.65 14.62 -15.35
N LEU A 699 -17.18 15.84 -15.33
CA LEU A 699 -16.43 17.08 -15.53
C LEU A 699 -16.14 17.70 -14.17
N PHE A 700 -14.89 18.11 -13.96
CA PHE A 700 -14.47 18.75 -12.72
C PHE A 700 -13.53 19.91 -13.02
N ILE A 701 -13.78 21.04 -12.35
CA ILE A 701 -12.96 22.24 -12.40
C ILE A 701 -12.61 22.61 -10.97
N GLY A 702 -11.33 22.88 -10.70
CA GLY A 702 -10.84 23.33 -9.40
C GLY A 702 -9.87 24.48 -9.56
N LEU A 703 -10.02 25.51 -8.72
CA LEU A 703 -9.03 26.55 -8.51
C LEU A 703 -8.44 26.36 -7.12
N PHE A 704 -7.14 26.14 -7.06
CA PHE A 704 -6.39 25.92 -5.82
C PHE A 704 -5.42 27.07 -5.62
N TYR A 705 -5.46 27.68 -4.44
CA TYR A 705 -4.60 28.80 -4.07
C TYR A 705 -3.91 28.52 -2.73
N THR A 706 -2.60 28.72 -2.70
CA THR A 706 -1.76 28.50 -1.52
C THR A 706 -1.21 29.82 -0.99
N ILE A 707 -1.40 30.07 0.30
CA ILE A 707 -0.86 31.20 1.03
C ILE A 707 0.25 30.69 1.95
N SER A 708 1.49 31.04 1.65
CA SER A 708 2.63 30.75 2.51
C SER A 708 3.67 31.88 2.46
N LYS A 709 4.48 32.00 3.51
CA LYS A 709 5.67 32.87 3.48
C LYS A 709 6.66 32.42 2.41
N ASN A 710 6.72 31.11 2.14
CA ASN A 710 7.50 30.58 1.04
C ASN A 710 6.64 30.55 -0.24
N LYS A 711 6.93 31.48 -1.16
CA LYS A 711 6.17 31.65 -2.40
C LYS A 711 6.32 30.50 -3.41
N THR A 712 7.21 29.54 -3.17
CA THR A 712 7.38 28.36 -4.05
C THR A 712 6.54 27.16 -3.61
N VAL A 713 5.87 27.24 -2.46
CA VAL A 713 5.05 26.14 -1.92
C VAL A 713 3.65 26.17 -2.50
N ASN A 714 3.13 24.99 -2.84
CA ASN A 714 1.76 24.79 -3.32
C ASN A 714 1.22 23.39 -2.98
N GLN A 715 -0.02 23.12 -3.39
CA GLN A 715 -0.72 21.85 -3.16
C GLN A 715 -0.19 20.68 -4.01
N LEU A 716 0.57 20.94 -5.09
CA LEU A 716 1.19 19.95 -5.97
C LEU A 716 2.72 20.12 -5.97
N PRO A 717 3.40 19.79 -4.86
CA PRO A 717 4.83 20.04 -4.73
C PRO A 717 5.63 19.30 -5.81
N ASN A 718 6.52 20.02 -6.49
CA ASN A 718 7.39 19.54 -7.57
C ASN A 718 6.67 19.16 -8.88
N LEU A 719 5.50 19.75 -9.16
CA LEU A 719 4.90 19.72 -10.50
C LEU A 719 5.72 20.52 -11.51
#